data_AF-A0A6J1RKW1-F1
#
_entry.id   AF-A0A6J1RKW1-F1
#
_cell.length_a   1.000
_cell.length_b   1.000
_cell.length_c   1.000
_cell.angle_alpha   90.00
_cell.angle_beta   90.00
_cell.angle_gamma   90.00
#
_symmetry.space_group_name_H-M   'P 1'
#
loop_
_entity.id
_entity.type
_entity.pdbx_description
1 polymer ?
#
loop_
_entity_poly.entity_id
_entity_poly.type
_entity_poly.pdbx_seq_one_letter_code
_entity_poly.pdbx_strand_id
1 'polypeptide(L)'
;MELFLILVCLVAPPALSLSIKSNRNPRIVQTRYGEVQGITRSFEHPKFLKPIDVYLGIPYATPPVGSNRFSPTRAPSPWEGVRLSDLMGPVCPQKLPDIANEQEALERMPKGRLEYLKRLLPHLRNQSEDCLYLNIYAPAMGMAEGGRKHPVLLYIHGESYDWGSGNPYDGSVLASYTDQVIVTMNYRLGVLGFLNANVAPQTKARVANYGLMDQIAALHWVKEHIARFGGDPENVTLMGQGTGAACVHFLAISPTVIRGLFKRAILLSGSALSSWAVVEDPVSYALKLAKAVNCSVPDDLLKDNELIVDCLRESSLEELMQVDIQPPTFLSAFGPSVDGVVIKPDFQKDLLSYLGPEFQGFGPLPKKAEHGAPITSNNKYDLLFGVTTSEALWKFAEKDVQQGFEGERRDRIIRTYVRNAYVYHLTEIFYTVVNEYTDWERTVQHPVNTKDACVQALSDAQFVAPLAQTGDLFTLRHTKKPNNPHIAPILDSEEEPMPKTYFYVFDYQMKDGDYPQKMGSVHGEELPFVFGAPLWVEGFGHFPKNYTRLEMALSESIMQYFANFVKTGNPNIIDHHGRNETLLPASREKSRFRSLSWEQYDPVHQKYLEIGLKPKMKNHYRAHQLSVWLRLVPELHRAGMEDVDSRHNLFRGHSDPSLYDGFVRPDPLSRISEEFKRKNLSTDPPTTTDYSITTCVSLIPGTNLQNVHNASTDTLASLDAAGYAAYSTALSVTIAIGCSLLILNVLIFAGVYYQRDKTRLEVKSLQQQQMLNQQCGPRGFTELKQPPPPHSHYAGGGQVIVDVENEMLRRNVMKGPPNDSSVPFQGQGTHTLPHQHHYQKQHQQQHATLPRASVIQDINTQTQGPPNGSIHLTVPRAPPPPRAKSPPENQPLLQSATVSSRVSQATMSEMRV
;
A
#
# COMPACT_ATOMS: atom_id res chain seq x y z
N MET A 1 12.43 -29.75 -60.58
CA MET A 1 12.70 -29.54 -59.14
C MET A 1 11.42 -29.30 -58.32
N GLU A 2 10.33 -28.79 -58.91
CA GLU A 2 9.20 -28.23 -58.16
C GLU A 2 8.34 -29.26 -57.39
N LEU A 3 8.13 -30.47 -57.94
CA LEU A 3 7.32 -31.51 -57.26
C LEU A 3 7.84 -31.90 -55.86
N PHE A 4 9.15 -31.76 -55.61
CA PHE A 4 9.74 -32.17 -54.33
C PHE A 4 9.50 -31.16 -53.19
N LEU A 5 9.23 -29.89 -53.52
CA LEU A 5 8.86 -28.85 -52.54
C LEU A 5 7.42 -29.01 -52.04
N ILE A 6 6.50 -29.41 -52.91
CA ILE A 6 5.08 -29.57 -52.57
C ILE A 6 4.88 -30.70 -51.54
N LEU A 7 5.64 -31.80 -51.66
CA LEU A 7 5.48 -32.96 -50.77
C LEU A 7 6.00 -32.70 -49.34
N VAL A 8 6.99 -31.83 -49.16
CA VAL A 8 7.54 -31.49 -47.83
C VAL A 8 6.61 -30.56 -47.05
N CYS A 9 5.88 -29.68 -47.72
CA CYS A 9 4.90 -28.78 -47.07
C CYS A 9 3.63 -29.48 -46.57
N LEU A 10 3.38 -30.73 -46.97
CA LEU A 10 2.19 -31.51 -46.57
C LEU A 10 2.39 -32.39 -45.32
N VAL A 11 3.58 -32.41 -44.73
CA VAL A 11 3.86 -33.11 -43.46
C VAL A 11 4.53 -32.17 -42.44
N ALA A 12 4.01 -30.95 -42.32
CA ALA A 12 4.06 -30.29 -41.03
C ALA A 12 3.18 -31.12 -40.06
N PRO A 13 3.69 -31.58 -38.91
CA PRO A 13 2.79 -32.10 -37.88
C PRO A 13 1.80 -30.99 -37.52
N PRO A 14 0.51 -31.30 -37.26
CA PRO A 14 -0.41 -30.28 -36.80
C PRO A 14 0.17 -29.64 -35.54
N ALA A 15 0.33 -28.32 -35.55
CA ALA A 15 0.61 -27.59 -34.34
C ALA A 15 -0.48 -27.97 -33.34
N LEU A 16 -0.08 -28.57 -32.22
CA LEU A 16 -1.00 -29.03 -31.18
C LEU A 16 -1.63 -27.78 -30.53
N SER A 17 -2.71 -27.30 -31.14
CA SER A 17 -3.68 -26.45 -30.47
C SER A 17 -4.17 -27.23 -29.27
N LEU A 18 -3.82 -26.76 -28.08
CA LEU A 18 -4.09 -27.39 -26.79
C LEU A 18 -5.50 -27.04 -26.32
N SER A 19 -6.44 -27.27 -27.24
CA SER A 19 -7.84 -26.91 -27.14
C SER A 19 -8.47 -27.51 -25.88
N ILE A 20 -9.10 -26.64 -25.10
CA ILE A 20 -9.85 -27.04 -23.91
C ILE A 20 -11.05 -27.87 -24.37
N LYS A 21 -10.99 -29.19 -24.17
CA LYS A 21 -12.17 -30.04 -24.29
C LYS A 21 -13.09 -29.75 -23.11
N SER A 22 -14.07 -28.89 -23.38
CA SER A 22 -15.25 -28.67 -22.55
C SER A 22 -16.35 -29.65 -22.96
N ASN A 23 -16.76 -30.51 -22.03
CA ASN A 23 -17.95 -31.35 -22.17
C ASN A 23 -19.04 -30.85 -21.23
N ARG A 24 -20.32 -31.12 -21.53
CA ARG A 24 -21.40 -30.88 -20.56
C ARG A 24 -21.15 -31.72 -19.30
N ASN A 25 -21.23 -31.10 -18.13
CA ASN A 25 -21.04 -31.81 -16.87
C ASN A 25 -22.24 -32.76 -16.65
N PRO A 26 -22.03 -34.08 -16.43
CA PRO A 26 -23.13 -34.99 -16.10
C PRO A 26 -23.79 -34.68 -14.75
N ARG A 27 -23.13 -33.93 -13.86
CA ARG A 27 -23.66 -33.46 -12.57
C ARG A 27 -24.50 -32.19 -12.74
N ILE A 28 -25.81 -32.36 -12.64
CA ILE A 28 -26.77 -31.27 -12.36
C ILE A 28 -26.64 -30.88 -10.88
N VAL A 29 -26.71 -29.58 -10.58
CA VAL A 29 -26.64 -29.03 -9.22
C VAL A 29 -27.96 -28.33 -8.91
N GLN A 30 -28.78 -28.92 -8.04
CA GLN A 30 -29.98 -28.30 -7.51
C GLN A 30 -29.61 -27.14 -6.56
N THR A 31 -29.94 -25.90 -6.92
CA THR A 31 -29.89 -24.75 -6.00
C THR A 31 -31.23 -24.59 -5.27
N ARG A 32 -31.39 -23.58 -4.40
CA ARG A 32 -32.70 -23.21 -3.83
C ARG A 32 -33.65 -22.63 -4.88
N TYR A 33 -33.12 -22.06 -5.96
CA TYR A 33 -33.87 -21.34 -6.98
C TYR A 33 -34.20 -22.22 -8.19
N GLY A 34 -33.38 -23.23 -8.49
CA GLY A 34 -33.62 -24.17 -9.58
C GLY A 34 -32.41 -25.04 -9.88
N GLU A 35 -32.50 -25.91 -10.88
CA GLU A 35 -31.39 -26.77 -11.30
C GLU A 35 -30.41 -26.03 -12.21
N VAL A 36 -29.12 -26.35 -12.08
CA VAL A 36 -28.03 -25.77 -12.88
C VAL A 36 -27.13 -26.87 -13.44
N GLN A 37 -26.81 -26.83 -14.73
CA GLN A 37 -25.82 -27.70 -15.38
C GLN A 37 -24.67 -26.86 -15.95
N GLY A 38 -23.43 -27.19 -15.57
CA GLY A 38 -22.22 -26.54 -16.07
C GLY A 38 -21.49 -27.37 -17.12
N ILE A 39 -20.22 -27.02 -17.34
CA ILE A 39 -19.28 -27.75 -18.20
C ILE A 39 -18.10 -28.29 -17.38
N THR A 40 -17.63 -29.49 -17.71
CA THR A 40 -16.36 -29.99 -17.21
C THR A 40 -15.27 -29.63 -18.22
N ARG A 41 -14.29 -28.82 -17.81
CA ARG A 41 -13.11 -28.48 -18.62
C ARG A 41 -11.97 -29.44 -18.27
N SER A 42 -11.37 -30.05 -19.28
CA SER A 42 -10.17 -30.88 -19.16
C SER A 42 -8.98 -30.20 -19.83
N PHE A 43 -7.84 -30.20 -19.16
CA PHE A 43 -6.58 -29.64 -19.65
C PHE A 43 -5.74 -30.75 -20.27
N GLU A 44 -5.54 -30.75 -21.59
CA GLU A 44 -4.80 -31.85 -22.25
C GLU A 44 -3.32 -31.81 -21.89
N HIS A 45 -2.71 -30.62 -21.97
CA HIS A 45 -1.44 -30.26 -21.34
C HIS A 45 -1.62 -28.90 -20.64
N PRO A 46 -0.89 -28.62 -19.53
CA PRO A 46 0.06 -29.50 -18.86
C PRO A 46 -0.60 -30.50 -17.90
N LYS A 47 -0.04 -31.72 -17.83
CA LYS A 47 -0.61 -32.88 -17.11
C LYS A 47 -0.73 -32.75 -15.58
N PHE A 48 -0.29 -31.64 -14.98
CA PHE A 48 -0.45 -31.38 -13.55
C PHE A 48 -1.77 -30.68 -13.20
N LEU A 49 -2.45 -30.07 -14.18
CA LEU A 49 -3.77 -29.47 -13.99
C LEU A 49 -4.84 -30.57 -14.00
N LYS A 50 -5.57 -30.70 -12.89
CA LYS A 50 -6.75 -31.57 -12.77
C LYS A 50 -7.91 -31.00 -13.60
N PRO A 51 -8.84 -31.82 -14.14
CA PRO A 51 -10.09 -31.30 -14.68
C PRO A 51 -10.88 -30.50 -13.63
N ILE A 52 -11.70 -29.56 -14.10
CA ILE A 52 -12.54 -28.69 -13.28
C ILE A 52 -13.99 -28.68 -13.77
N ASP A 53 -14.94 -28.51 -12.86
CA ASP A 53 -16.34 -28.25 -13.15
C ASP A 53 -16.58 -26.74 -13.07
N VAL A 54 -17.07 -26.16 -14.16
CA VAL A 54 -17.23 -24.71 -14.35
C VAL A 54 -18.69 -24.40 -14.63
N TYR A 55 -19.20 -23.40 -13.91
CA TYR A 55 -20.58 -22.93 -14.01
C TYR A 55 -20.57 -21.41 -14.17
N LEU A 56 -20.93 -20.92 -15.36
CA LEU A 56 -20.89 -19.51 -15.72
C LEU A 56 -22.31 -18.90 -15.73
N GLY A 57 -22.41 -17.59 -15.49
CA GLY A 57 -23.69 -16.88 -15.62
C GLY A 57 -24.81 -17.35 -14.68
N ILE A 58 -24.46 -17.73 -13.44
CA ILE A 58 -25.44 -18.06 -12.40
C ILE A 58 -26.01 -16.76 -11.80
N PRO A 59 -27.34 -16.51 -11.85
CA PRO A 59 -27.94 -15.34 -11.21
C PRO A 59 -27.91 -15.51 -9.69
N TYR A 60 -27.36 -14.52 -8.98
CA TYR A 60 -27.36 -14.50 -7.50
C TYR A 60 -28.37 -13.53 -6.90
N ALA A 61 -29.03 -12.71 -7.73
CA ALA A 61 -30.01 -11.70 -7.34
C ALA A 61 -31.10 -11.49 -8.41
N THR A 62 -32.18 -10.78 -8.07
CA THR A 62 -33.16 -10.28 -9.05
C THR A 62 -32.49 -9.26 -9.98
N PRO A 63 -32.79 -9.25 -11.30
CA PRO A 63 -32.34 -8.19 -12.20
C PRO A 63 -32.72 -6.78 -11.68
N PRO A 64 -31.75 -5.86 -11.55
CA PRO A 64 -31.96 -4.52 -10.96
C PRO A 64 -32.54 -3.51 -11.98
N VAL A 65 -33.43 -3.98 -12.85
CA VAL A 65 -34.06 -3.24 -13.94
C VAL A 65 -35.34 -2.51 -13.50
N GLY A 66 -35.68 -1.40 -14.17
CA GLY A 66 -36.94 -0.69 -13.97
C GLY A 66 -37.17 -0.30 -12.51
N SER A 67 -38.24 -0.80 -11.88
CA SER A 67 -38.55 -0.51 -10.47
C SER A 67 -37.54 -1.06 -9.46
N ASN A 68 -36.66 -2.00 -9.85
CA ASN A 68 -35.52 -2.43 -9.02
C ASN A 68 -34.24 -1.57 -9.26
N ARG A 69 -34.24 -0.62 -10.21
CA ARG A 69 -33.10 0.31 -10.38
C ARG A 69 -33.06 1.27 -9.19
N PHE A 70 -31.85 1.52 -8.68
CA PHE A 70 -31.62 2.24 -7.41
C PHE A 70 -32.40 1.64 -6.21
N SER A 71 -32.65 0.33 -6.21
CA SER A 71 -33.15 -0.40 -5.04
C SER A 71 -32.06 -1.28 -4.40
N PRO A 72 -32.21 -1.62 -3.10
CA PRO A 72 -31.44 -2.70 -2.48
C PRO A 72 -31.61 -4.02 -3.26
N THR A 73 -30.57 -4.84 -3.22
CA THR A 73 -30.48 -6.13 -3.92
C THR A 73 -31.48 -7.13 -3.34
N ARG A 74 -32.12 -7.94 -4.19
CA ARG A 74 -33.16 -8.90 -3.83
C ARG A 74 -32.77 -10.31 -4.28
N ALA A 75 -33.24 -11.34 -3.59
CA ALA A 75 -32.99 -12.74 -3.97
C ALA A 75 -33.58 -13.05 -5.37
N PRO A 76 -32.95 -13.91 -6.18
CA PRO A 76 -33.43 -14.22 -7.52
C PRO A 76 -34.75 -14.99 -7.48
N SER A 77 -35.58 -14.82 -8.50
CA SER A 77 -36.78 -15.64 -8.70
C SER A 77 -36.38 -17.10 -8.97
N PRO A 78 -37.09 -18.10 -8.40
CA PRO A 78 -36.93 -19.48 -8.82
C PRO A 78 -37.24 -19.69 -10.31
N TRP A 79 -36.65 -20.72 -10.91
CA TRP A 79 -36.88 -21.17 -12.28
C TRP A 79 -37.18 -22.67 -12.34
N GLU A 80 -37.99 -23.06 -13.32
CA GLU A 80 -38.31 -24.47 -13.57
C GLU A 80 -37.30 -25.10 -14.54
N GLY A 81 -36.97 -26.37 -14.31
CA GLY A 81 -36.02 -27.13 -15.12
C GLY A 81 -34.55 -26.74 -14.95
N VAL A 82 -33.71 -27.30 -15.82
CA VAL A 82 -32.25 -27.19 -15.77
C VAL A 82 -31.78 -25.96 -16.54
N ARG A 83 -31.24 -24.95 -15.84
CA ARG A 83 -30.52 -23.83 -16.45
C ARG A 83 -29.13 -24.30 -16.89
N LEU A 84 -28.80 -24.10 -18.16
CA LEU A 84 -27.44 -24.30 -18.67
C LEU A 84 -26.57 -23.08 -18.29
N SER A 85 -25.40 -23.35 -17.72
CA SER A 85 -24.43 -22.38 -17.19
C SER A 85 -23.05 -22.61 -17.82
N ASP A 86 -23.01 -22.59 -19.15
CA ASP A 86 -21.80 -22.77 -19.98
C ASP A 86 -21.28 -21.44 -20.58
N LEU A 87 -22.06 -20.36 -20.48
CA LEU A 87 -21.74 -19.02 -21.00
C LEU A 87 -21.70 -17.96 -19.87
N MET A 88 -20.82 -16.97 -20.02
CA MET A 88 -20.77 -15.80 -19.13
C MET A 88 -22.06 -14.98 -19.22
N GLY A 89 -22.57 -14.54 -18.07
CA GLY A 89 -23.60 -13.49 -18.04
C GLY A 89 -23.05 -12.16 -18.57
N PRO A 90 -23.90 -11.25 -19.08
CA PRO A 90 -23.48 -9.92 -19.50
C PRO A 90 -22.88 -9.12 -18.32
N VAL A 91 -22.05 -8.14 -18.64
CA VAL A 91 -21.44 -7.24 -17.65
C VAL A 91 -22.39 -6.07 -17.35
N CYS A 92 -22.21 -5.42 -16.21
CA CYS A 92 -23.03 -4.24 -15.87
C CYS A 92 -22.75 -3.06 -16.81
N PRO A 93 -23.71 -2.14 -17.02
CA PRO A 93 -23.53 -1.00 -17.91
C PRO A 93 -22.41 -0.11 -17.40
N GLN A 94 -21.49 0.27 -18.28
CA GLN A 94 -20.25 0.91 -17.89
C GLN A 94 -19.64 1.75 -19.01
N LYS A 95 -19.16 2.95 -18.65
CA LYS A 95 -18.44 3.85 -19.55
C LYS A 95 -16.98 3.39 -19.65
N LEU A 96 -16.65 2.69 -20.72
CA LEU A 96 -15.31 2.19 -20.97
C LEU A 96 -14.34 3.34 -21.30
N PRO A 97 -13.05 3.26 -20.91
CA PRO A 97 -12.02 4.19 -21.38
C PRO A 97 -11.92 4.17 -22.90
N ASP A 98 -11.92 5.34 -23.53
CA ASP A 98 -11.72 5.44 -24.98
C ASP A 98 -10.26 5.19 -25.36
N ILE A 99 -10.08 4.31 -26.35
CA ILE A 99 -8.80 3.94 -26.96
C ILE A 99 -8.90 3.90 -28.50
N ALA A 100 -9.96 4.45 -29.09
CA ALA A 100 -10.17 4.46 -30.54
C ALA A 100 -9.08 5.28 -31.28
N ASN A 101 -8.62 6.36 -30.65
CA ASN A 101 -7.49 7.16 -31.11
C ASN A 101 -6.23 6.84 -30.27
N GLU A 102 -5.33 6.02 -30.83
CA GLU A 102 -4.10 5.59 -30.15
C GLU A 102 -3.16 6.75 -29.79
N GLN A 103 -3.10 7.83 -30.59
CA GLN A 103 -2.24 8.98 -30.29
C GLN A 103 -2.72 9.71 -29.03
N GLU A 104 -4.01 10.04 -28.99
CA GLU A 104 -4.68 10.73 -27.88
C GLU A 104 -4.76 9.86 -26.61
N ALA A 105 -4.81 8.54 -26.75
CA ALA A 105 -4.66 7.62 -25.62
C ALA A 105 -3.24 7.71 -25.01
N LEU A 106 -2.18 7.72 -25.83
CA LEU A 106 -0.79 7.80 -25.38
C LEU A 106 -0.41 9.17 -24.78
N GLU A 107 -1.20 10.22 -25.05
CA GLU A 107 -1.12 11.52 -24.34
C GLU A 107 -1.70 11.47 -22.92
N ARG A 108 -2.47 10.42 -22.57
CA ARG A 108 -3.16 10.28 -21.27
C ARG A 108 -2.67 9.11 -20.41
N MET A 109 -2.09 8.08 -21.02
CA MET A 109 -1.66 6.85 -20.35
C MET A 109 -0.40 6.28 -21.01
N PRO A 110 0.37 5.39 -20.34
CA PRO A 110 1.52 4.77 -20.97
C PRO A 110 1.07 3.67 -21.94
N LYS A 111 1.94 3.33 -22.89
CA LYS A 111 1.72 2.26 -23.86
C LYS A 111 1.38 0.92 -23.18
N GLY A 112 2.00 0.65 -22.02
CA GLY A 112 1.71 -0.57 -21.26
C GLY A 112 0.26 -0.66 -20.78
N ARG A 113 -0.34 0.47 -20.38
CA ARG A 113 -1.76 0.57 -20.01
C ARG A 113 -2.67 0.46 -21.23
N LEU A 114 -2.26 1.01 -22.37
CA LEU A 114 -3.01 0.89 -23.63
C LEU A 114 -3.07 -0.57 -24.13
N GLU A 115 -1.95 -1.31 -24.12
CA GLU A 115 -1.95 -2.73 -24.52
C GLU A 115 -2.73 -3.62 -23.54
N TYR A 116 -2.73 -3.29 -22.24
CA TYR A 116 -3.62 -3.92 -21.26
C TYR A 116 -5.10 -3.69 -21.62
N LEU A 117 -5.51 -2.45 -21.89
CA LEU A 117 -6.90 -2.11 -22.26
C LEU A 117 -7.31 -2.76 -23.59
N LYS A 118 -6.45 -2.76 -24.61
CA LYS A 118 -6.70 -3.44 -25.90
C LYS A 118 -7.09 -4.92 -25.73
N ARG A 119 -6.53 -5.62 -24.72
CA ARG A 119 -6.88 -7.02 -24.38
C ARG A 119 -8.11 -7.14 -23.48
N LEU A 120 -8.30 -6.20 -22.55
CA LEU A 120 -9.40 -6.25 -21.58
C LEU A 120 -10.76 -5.87 -22.21
N LEU A 121 -10.85 -4.71 -22.87
CA LEU A 121 -12.11 -4.11 -23.30
C LEU A 121 -13.02 -4.99 -24.20
N PRO A 122 -12.51 -5.90 -25.07
CA PRO A 122 -13.37 -6.83 -25.80
C PRO A 122 -14.28 -7.69 -24.92
N HIS A 123 -13.85 -8.01 -23.69
CA HIS A 123 -14.62 -8.80 -22.72
C HIS A 123 -15.76 -7.99 -22.04
N LEU A 124 -15.75 -6.66 -22.17
CA LEU A 124 -16.68 -5.73 -21.50
C LEU A 124 -17.74 -5.14 -22.45
N ARG A 125 -17.85 -5.69 -23.67
CA ARG A 125 -18.77 -5.21 -24.73
C ARG A 125 -20.22 -5.66 -24.57
N ASN A 126 -20.46 -6.84 -23.98
CA ASN A 126 -21.80 -7.39 -23.78
C ASN A 126 -22.40 -6.84 -22.48
N GLN A 127 -23.02 -5.66 -22.53
CA GLN A 127 -23.54 -4.95 -21.36
C GLN A 127 -25.05 -5.10 -21.20
N SER A 128 -25.54 -5.16 -19.96
CA SER A 128 -26.97 -5.22 -19.61
C SER A 128 -27.18 -4.71 -18.18
N GLU A 129 -28.32 -4.07 -17.87
CA GLU A 129 -28.71 -3.81 -16.47
C GLU A 129 -28.99 -5.11 -15.71
N ASP A 130 -29.49 -6.16 -16.38
CA ASP A 130 -29.46 -7.51 -15.83
C ASP A 130 -28.02 -8.05 -15.89
N CYS A 131 -27.23 -7.79 -14.85
CA CYS A 131 -25.82 -8.17 -14.77
C CYS A 131 -25.42 -8.89 -13.46
N LEU A 132 -26.37 -9.19 -12.57
CA LEU A 132 -26.09 -9.72 -11.22
C LEU A 132 -25.81 -11.23 -11.23
N TYR A 133 -24.72 -11.56 -11.90
CA TYR A 133 -24.24 -12.90 -12.20
C TYR A 133 -22.91 -13.20 -11.51
N LEU A 134 -22.73 -14.47 -11.14
CA LEU A 134 -21.45 -15.03 -10.67
C LEU A 134 -21.07 -16.29 -11.46
N ASN A 135 -19.77 -16.59 -11.41
CA ASN A 135 -19.12 -17.68 -12.12
C ASN A 135 -18.36 -18.53 -11.09
N ILE A 136 -18.51 -19.86 -11.15
CA ILE A 136 -17.91 -20.81 -10.21
C ILE A 136 -16.97 -21.76 -10.95
N TYR A 137 -15.75 -21.89 -10.46
CA TYR A 137 -14.73 -22.82 -10.92
C TYR A 137 -14.38 -23.77 -9.77
N ALA A 138 -14.83 -25.02 -9.84
CA ALA A 138 -14.61 -26.03 -8.80
C ALA A 138 -13.73 -27.18 -9.31
N PRO A 139 -12.94 -27.86 -8.46
CA PRO A 139 -12.28 -29.11 -8.84
C PRO A 139 -13.33 -30.13 -9.34
N ALA A 140 -13.06 -30.79 -10.48
CA ALA A 140 -14.06 -31.64 -11.11
C ALA A 140 -14.44 -32.81 -10.20
N MET A 141 -15.73 -33.15 -10.20
CA MET A 141 -16.29 -34.10 -9.25
C MET A 141 -16.01 -33.65 -7.80
N GLY A 142 -16.35 -32.39 -7.47
CA GLY A 142 -16.18 -31.73 -6.16
C GLY A 142 -16.92 -32.37 -4.95
N MET A 143 -17.28 -33.64 -5.05
CA MET A 143 -17.29 -34.57 -3.92
C MET A 143 -16.35 -35.71 -4.28
N ALA A 144 -15.10 -35.65 -3.83
CA ALA A 144 -14.22 -36.81 -3.86
C ALA A 144 -14.86 -37.98 -3.07
N GLU A 145 -14.44 -39.21 -3.34
CA GLU A 145 -14.84 -40.39 -2.56
C GLU A 145 -14.59 -40.14 -1.06
N GLY A 146 -15.66 -39.90 -0.29
CA GLY A 146 -15.58 -39.44 1.11
C GLY A 146 -16.10 -38.02 1.41
N GLY A 147 -16.64 -37.27 0.44
CA GLY A 147 -17.42 -36.04 0.69
C GLY A 147 -16.62 -34.82 1.17
N ARG A 148 -15.32 -34.77 0.87
CA ARG A 148 -14.43 -33.65 1.20
C ARG A 148 -14.93 -32.32 0.59
N LYS A 149 -15.05 -31.29 1.42
CA LYS A 149 -15.26 -29.90 0.98
C LYS A 149 -13.94 -29.18 0.68
N HIS A 150 -13.99 -28.16 -0.16
CA HIS A 150 -12.85 -27.35 -0.61
C HIS A 150 -12.98 -25.88 -0.14
N PRO A 151 -11.90 -25.20 0.24
CA PRO A 151 -11.94 -23.75 0.54
C PRO A 151 -12.47 -22.94 -0.63
N VAL A 152 -13.06 -21.78 -0.33
CA VAL A 152 -13.69 -20.90 -1.33
C VAL A 152 -12.94 -19.57 -1.38
N LEU A 153 -12.55 -19.15 -2.58
CA LEU A 153 -12.03 -17.81 -2.86
C LEU A 153 -13.03 -17.04 -3.71
N LEU A 154 -13.62 -15.98 -3.18
CA LEU A 154 -14.45 -15.06 -3.95
C LEU A 154 -13.64 -13.83 -4.35
N TYR A 155 -13.56 -13.57 -5.65
CA TYR A 155 -12.85 -12.43 -6.23
C TYR A 155 -13.80 -11.29 -6.60
N ILE A 156 -13.51 -10.10 -6.07
CA ILE A 156 -14.18 -8.83 -6.40
C ILE A 156 -13.21 -8.03 -7.29
N HIS A 157 -13.63 -7.74 -8.52
CA HIS A 157 -12.76 -7.08 -9.50
C HIS A 157 -12.45 -5.61 -9.13
N GLY A 158 -11.32 -5.12 -9.65
CA GLY A 158 -10.89 -3.73 -9.51
C GLY A 158 -11.17 -2.88 -10.76
N GLU A 159 -10.13 -2.19 -11.21
CA GLU A 159 -10.09 -1.13 -12.23
C GLU A 159 -10.72 0.20 -11.83
N SER A 160 -12.05 0.26 -11.68
CA SER A 160 -12.76 1.48 -11.25
C SER A 160 -14.00 1.12 -10.42
N TYR A 161 -14.75 2.13 -9.97
CA TYR A 161 -16.16 1.96 -9.59
C TYR A 161 -17.10 2.11 -10.79
N ASP A 162 -16.67 2.80 -11.86
CA ASP A 162 -17.49 3.09 -13.05
C ASP A 162 -17.45 2.00 -14.14
N TRP A 163 -16.41 1.17 -14.15
CA TRP A 163 -16.19 0.12 -15.17
C TRP A 163 -15.31 -1.03 -14.62
N GLY A 164 -15.46 -2.21 -15.22
CA GLY A 164 -14.87 -3.47 -14.77
C GLY A 164 -15.82 -4.67 -14.89
N SER A 165 -15.34 -5.89 -14.61
CA SER A 165 -16.15 -7.11 -14.50
C SER A 165 -15.33 -8.26 -13.87
N GLY A 166 -16.00 -9.23 -13.26
CA GLY A 166 -15.40 -10.50 -12.84
C GLY A 166 -15.22 -11.52 -13.99
N ASN A 167 -15.85 -11.30 -15.15
CA ASN A 167 -15.79 -12.21 -16.31
C ASN A 167 -14.39 -12.35 -16.97
N PRO A 168 -13.54 -11.30 -17.08
CA PRO A 168 -12.21 -11.40 -17.71
C PRO A 168 -11.14 -12.13 -16.88
N TYR A 169 -11.51 -12.58 -15.67
CA TYR A 169 -10.66 -13.22 -14.69
C TYR A 169 -11.04 -14.70 -14.58
N ASP A 170 -10.47 -15.54 -15.44
CA ASP A 170 -10.79 -16.96 -15.45
C ASP A 170 -10.17 -17.66 -14.22
N GLY A 171 -11.00 -18.30 -13.39
CA GLY A 171 -10.56 -19.03 -12.19
C GLY A 171 -9.97 -20.41 -12.46
N SER A 172 -9.95 -20.88 -13.71
CA SER A 172 -9.72 -22.28 -14.07
C SER A 172 -8.37 -22.85 -13.59
N VAL A 173 -7.25 -22.17 -13.88
CA VAL A 173 -5.91 -22.66 -13.51
C VAL A 173 -5.75 -22.63 -11.99
N LEU A 174 -6.17 -21.55 -11.34
CA LEU A 174 -6.10 -21.41 -9.89
C LEU A 174 -6.92 -22.48 -9.15
N ALA A 175 -8.16 -22.76 -9.59
CA ALA A 175 -9.01 -23.81 -9.03
C ALA A 175 -8.35 -25.20 -9.18
N SER A 176 -7.89 -25.51 -10.39
CA SER A 176 -7.27 -26.79 -10.77
C SER A 176 -5.97 -27.08 -10.02
N TYR A 177 -5.06 -26.09 -9.96
CA TYR A 177 -3.75 -26.19 -9.33
C TYR A 177 -3.86 -26.25 -7.80
N THR A 178 -4.70 -25.41 -7.20
CA THR A 178 -4.73 -25.24 -5.75
C THR A 178 -5.72 -26.15 -5.01
N ASP A 179 -6.61 -26.84 -5.73
CA ASP A 179 -7.66 -27.72 -5.19
C ASP A 179 -8.70 -26.96 -4.35
N GLN A 180 -9.17 -25.82 -4.87
CA GLN A 180 -10.07 -24.86 -4.22
C GLN A 180 -11.21 -24.43 -5.17
N VAL A 181 -12.34 -23.98 -4.62
CA VAL A 181 -13.42 -23.38 -5.42
C VAL A 181 -13.16 -21.89 -5.57
N ILE A 182 -13.06 -21.41 -6.80
CA ILE A 182 -12.88 -20.00 -7.13
C ILE A 182 -14.20 -19.44 -7.65
N VAL A 183 -14.62 -18.28 -7.15
CA VAL A 183 -15.84 -17.58 -7.57
C VAL A 183 -15.46 -16.18 -8.06
N THR A 184 -15.93 -15.79 -9.24
CA THR A 184 -15.88 -14.38 -9.69
C THR A 184 -17.29 -13.84 -9.86
N MET A 185 -17.49 -12.54 -9.68
CA MET A 185 -18.82 -11.93 -9.74
C MET A 185 -18.82 -10.56 -10.42
N ASN A 186 -20.00 -10.15 -10.89
CA ASN A 186 -20.30 -8.77 -11.30
C ASN A 186 -21.20 -8.11 -10.25
N TYR A 187 -21.04 -6.81 -10.02
CA TYR A 187 -21.89 -5.96 -9.16
C TYR A 187 -22.18 -4.64 -9.88
N ARG A 188 -23.25 -3.91 -9.54
CA ARG A 188 -23.59 -2.64 -10.21
C ARG A 188 -22.46 -1.61 -10.09
N LEU A 189 -22.22 -0.89 -11.18
CA LEU A 189 -21.11 0.07 -11.35
C LEU A 189 -21.63 1.50 -11.58
N GLY A 190 -20.75 2.48 -11.37
CA GLY A 190 -20.98 3.91 -11.60
C GLY A 190 -22.25 4.41 -10.95
N VAL A 191 -23.02 5.21 -11.70
CA VAL A 191 -24.35 5.71 -11.31
C VAL A 191 -25.23 4.59 -10.75
N LEU A 192 -25.36 3.46 -11.46
CA LEU A 192 -26.27 2.36 -11.11
C LEU A 192 -25.88 1.66 -9.81
N GLY A 193 -24.58 1.64 -9.48
CA GLY A 193 -24.04 1.04 -8.26
C GLY A 193 -23.99 1.98 -7.05
N PHE A 194 -23.87 3.28 -7.28
CA PHE A 194 -23.40 4.21 -6.23
C PHE A 194 -24.08 5.60 -6.23
N LEU A 195 -25.24 5.75 -6.88
CA LEU A 195 -26.06 6.97 -6.76
C LEU A 195 -26.51 7.20 -5.32
N ASN A 196 -25.96 8.22 -4.66
CA ASN A 196 -26.37 8.66 -3.32
C ASN A 196 -26.83 10.13 -3.32
N ALA A 197 -28.13 10.34 -3.14
CA ALA A 197 -28.77 11.65 -3.03
C ALA A 197 -29.09 12.05 -1.56
N ASN A 198 -28.59 11.31 -0.57
CA ASN A 198 -28.89 11.55 0.84
C ASN A 198 -28.05 12.70 1.41
N VAL A 199 -28.70 13.83 1.71
CA VAL A 199 -28.08 15.02 2.32
C VAL A 199 -27.67 14.81 3.78
N ALA A 200 -28.35 13.90 4.50
CA ALA A 200 -28.21 13.75 5.94
C ALA A 200 -28.11 12.27 6.40
N PRO A 201 -27.10 11.50 5.94
CA PRO A 201 -26.89 10.11 6.37
C PRO A 201 -26.59 9.98 7.88
N GLN A 202 -26.26 11.09 8.54
CA GLN A 202 -26.10 11.22 9.99
C GLN A 202 -27.43 11.07 10.76
N THR A 203 -28.56 11.53 10.19
CA THR A 203 -29.86 11.61 10.88
C THR A 203 -30.95 10.76 10.24
N LYS A 204 -30.90 10.56 8.91
CA LYS A 204 -31.76 9.64 8.15
C LYS A 204 -30.86 8.70 7.34
N ALA A 205 -30.37 7.64 7.96
CA ALA A 205 -29.63 6.58 7.28
C ALA A 205 -30.50 5.97 6.16
N ARG A 206 -29.91 5.75 4.97
CA ARG A 206 -30.61 5.26 3.78
C ARG A 206 -29.65 4.47 2.91
N VAL A 207 -30.05 3.28 2.43
CA VAL A 207 -29.22 2.48 1.52
C VAL A 207 -28.94 3.25 0.24
N ALA A 208 -27.66 3.45 -0.09
CA ALA A 208 -27.23 4.04 -1.36
C ALA A 208 -26.02 3.33 -2.00
N ASN A 209 -25.28 2.52 -1.23
CA ASN A 209 -24.17 1.71 -1.75
C ASN A 209 -24.66 0.41 -2.43
N TYR A 210 -25.45 0.52 -3.49
CA TYR A 210 -26.08 -0.62 -4.17
C TYR A 210 -25.07 -1.67 -4.66
N GLY A 211 -23.90 -1.24 -5.16
CA GLY A 211 -22.82 -2.13 -5.57
C GLY A 211 -22.17 -2.92 -4.42
N LEU A 212 -22.14 -2.37 -3.20
CA LEU A 212 -21.73 -3.12 -1.99
C LEU A 212 -22.84 -4.06 -1.51
N MET A 213 -24.11 -3.66 -1.64
CA MET A 213 -25.26 -4.54 -1.34
C MET A 213 -25.33 -5.74 -2.29
N ASP A 214 -24.93 -5.58 -3.55
CA ASP A 214 -24.79 -6.67 -4.53
C ASP A 214 -23.72 -7.68 -4.09
N GLN A 215 -22.56 -7.19 -3.63
CA GLN A 215 -21.50 -8.02 -3.07
C GLN A 215 -21.97 -8.77 -1.81
N ILE A 216 -22.69 -8.10 -0.90
CA ILE A 216 -23.30 -8.73 0.29
C ILE A 216 -24.31 -9.83 -0.13
N ALA A 217 -25.14 -9.57 -1.13
CA ALA A 217 -26.09 -10.57 -1.65
C ALA A 217 -25.39 -11.78 -2.27
N ALA A 218 -24.30 -11.58 -3.02
CA ALA A 218 -23.46 -12.66 -3.54
C ALA A 218 -22.82 -13.49 -2.41
N LEU A 219 -22.38 -12.86 -1.31
CA LEU A 219 -21.86 -13.56 -0.13
C LEU A 219 -22.93 -14.43 0.55
N HIS A 220 -24.15 -13.91 0.72
CA HIS A 220 -25.27 -14.71 1.21
C HIS A 220 -25.59 -15.89 0.28
N TRP A 221 -25.60 -15.66 -1.04
CA TRP A 221 -25.81 -16.73 -2.02
C TRP A 221 -24.74 -17.82 -1.92
N VAL A 222 -23.46 -17.44 -1.85
CA VAL A 222 -22.33 -18.35 -1.70
C VAL A 222 -22.43 -19.13 -0.39
N LYS A 223 -22.74 -18.47 0.74
CA LYS A 223 -22.92 -19.12 2.04
C LYS A 223 -24.00 -20.21 2.01
N GLU A 224 -25.10 -19.96 1.31
CA GLU A 224 -26.23 -20.90 1.19
C GLU A 224 -25.97 -22.04 0.17
N HIS A 225 -25.25 -21.76 -0.92
CA HIS A 225 -25.19 -22.66 -2.09
C HIS A 225 -23.86 -23.37 -2.32
N ILE A 226 -22.71 -22.80 -1.94
CA ILE A 226 -21.40 -23.25 -2.44
C ILE A 226 -21.05 -24.69 -2.03
N ALA A 227 -21.61 -25.18 -0.92
CA ALA A 227 -21.53 -26.57 -0.50
C ALA A 227 -22.00 -27.57 -1.57
N ARG A 228 -23.00 -27.19 -2.39
CA ARG A 228 -23.55 -28.03 -3.47
C ARG A 228 -22.62 -28.13 -4.68
N PHE A 229 -21.67 -27.19 -4.80
CA PHE A 229 -20.60 -27.15 -5.79
C PHE A 229 -19.27 -27.71 -5.24
N GLY A 230 -19.25 -28.23 -4.01
CA GLY A 230 -18.06 -28.80 -3.35
C GLY A 230 -17.27 -27.82 -2.47
N GLY A 231 -17.70 -26.56 -2.37
CA GLY A 231 -17.06 -25.56 -1.51
C GLY A 231 -17.39 -25.75 -0.02
N ASP A 232 -16.62 -25.10 0.86
CA ASP A 232 -16.90 -25.02 2.29
C ASP A 232 -17.41 -23.62 2.68
N PRO A 233 -18.69 -23.47 3.04
CA PRO A 233 -19.25 -22.17 3.44
C PRO A 233 -18.64 -21.62 4.73
N GLU A 234 -17.93 -22.43 5.53
CA GLU A 234 -17.21 -21.96 6.72
C GLU A 234 -15.75 -21.53 6.45
N ASN A 235 -15.29 -21.67 5.20
CA ASN A 235 -13.91 -21.37 4.79
C ASN A 235 -13.88 -20.52 3.50
N VAL A 236 -14.71 -19.47 3.49
CA VAL A 236 -14.74 -18.44 2.43
C VAL A 236 -13.71 -17.35 2.72
N THR A 237 -12.88 -17.03 1.73
CA THR A 237 -11.93 -15.92 1.72
C THR A 237 -12.31 -14.95 0.61
N LEU A 238 -12.28 -13.64 0.89
CA LEU A 238 -12.46 -12.61 -0.12
C LEU A 238 -11.11 -12.16 -0.67
N MET A 239 -11.03 -11.89 -1.97
CA MET A 239 -9.89 -11.25 -2.61
C MET A 239 -10.37 -10.12 -3.49
N GLY A 240 -9.72 -8.97 -3.40
CA GLY A 240 -10.00 -7.83 -4.27
C GLY A 240 -8.71 -7.15 -4.70
N GLN A 241 -8.77 -6.47 -5.85
CA GLN A 241 -7.69 -5.63 -6.37
C GLN A 241 -8.16 -4.19 -6.53
N GLY A 242 -7.34 -3.19 -6.21
CA GLY A 242 -7.66 -1.77 -6.43
C GLY A 242 -8.97 -1.35 -5.77
N THR A 243 -9.95 -0.89 -6.57
CA THR A 243 -11.32 -0.57 -6.11
C THR A 243 -12.07 -1.78 -5.53
N GLY A 244 -11.79 -3.00 -6.03
CA GLY A 244 -12.27 -4.25 -5.46
C GLY A 244 -11.62 -4.59 -4.11
N ALA A 245 -10.35 -4.22 -3.90
CA ALA A 245 -9.71 -4.34 -2.59
C ALA A 245 -10.32 -3.35 -1.58
N ALA A 246 -10.59 -2.12 -2.00
CA ALA A 246 -11.34 -1.17 -1.19
C ALA A 246 -12.74 -1.70 -0.83
N CYS A 247 -13.48 -2.27 -1.78
CA CYS A 247 -14.74 -3.00 -1.52
C CYS A 247 -14.59 -4.09 -0.45
N VAL A 248 -13.59 -4.99 -0.57
CA VAL A 248 -13.32 -6.02 0.44
C VAL A 248 -13.02 -5.42 1.82
N HIS A 249 -12.28 -4.31 1.89
CA HIS A 249 -12.03 -3.61 3.15
C HIS A 249 -13.34 -3.02 3.73
N PHE A 250 -14.20 -2.36 2.93
CA PHE A 250 -15.52 -1.90 3.39
C PHE A 250 -16.37 -3.05 3.94
N LEU A 251 -16.41 -4.20 3.25
CA LEU A 251 -17.14 -5.39 3.72
C LEU A 251 -16.58 -5.95 5.03
N ALA A 252 -15.26 -5.85 5.27
CA ALA A 252 -14.63 -6.31 6.51
C ALA A 252 -14.89 -5.40 7.74
N ILE A 253 -15.41 -4.19 7.55
CA ILE A 253 -15.70 -3.22 8.62
C ILE A 253 -17.16 -2.72 8.62
N SER A 254 -17.98 -3.16 7.66
CA SER A 254 -19.40 -2.81 7.57
C SER A 254 -20.23 -3.52 8.66
N PRO A 255 -21.15 -2.82 9.36
CA PRO A 255 -22.05 -3.46 10.33
C PRO A 255 -23.12 -4.35 9.67
N THR A 256 -23.35 -4.23 8.36
CA THR A 256 -24.33 -5.03 7.62
C THR A 256 -23.85 -6.46 7.37
N VAL A 257 -22.53 -6.67 7.37
CA VAL A 257 -21.92 -8.00 7.16
C VAL A 257 -22.01 -8.80 8.45
N ILE A 258 -22.93 -9.77 8.47
CA ILE A 258 -23.10 -10.66 9.63
C ILE A 258 -21.88 -11.58 9.81
N ARG A 259 -21.55 -11.89 11.08
CA ARG A 259 -20.45 -12.79 11.42
C ARG A 259 -20.62 -14.15 10.72
N GLY A 260 -19.56 -14.63 10.08
CA GLY A 260 -19.54 -15.93 9.41
C GLY A 260 -19.89 -15.93 7.92
N LEU A 261 -20.17 -14.79 7.27
CA LEU A 261 -20.29 -14.73 5.80
C LEU A 261 -18.96 -15.07 5.09
N PHE A 262 -17.85 -14.62 5.66
CA PHE A 262 -16.49 -15.02 5.26
C PHE A 262 -15.56 -15.06 6.47
N LYS A 263 -14.33 -15.52 6.25
CA LYS A 263 -13.32 -15.76 7.30
C LYS A 263 -12.04 -14.95 7.14
N ARG A 264 -11.68 -14.57 5.91
CA ARG A 264 -10.41 -13.89 5.58
C ARG A 264 -10.56 -12.89 4.47
N ALA A 265 -9.65 -11.92 4.41
CA ALA A 265 -9.53 -10.94 3.34
C ALA A 265 -8.14 -10.96 2.71
N ILE A 266 -8.09 -10.75 1.39
CA ILE A 266 -6.89 -10.51 0.60
C ILE A 266 -7.05 -9.16 -0.11
N LEU A 267 -6.18 -8.20 0.22
CA LEU A 267 -6.20 -6.84 -0.31
C LEU A 267 -4.99 -6.60 -1.22
N LEU A 268 -5.22 -6.61 -2.53
CA LEU A 268 -4.20 -6.34 -3.54
C LEU A 268 -4.26 -4.85 -3.92
N SER A 269 -3.24 -4.08 -3.54
CA SER A 269 -3.03 -2.71 -4.04
C SER A 269 -4.25 -1.77 -3.90
N GLY A 270 -5.00 -1.84 -2.79
CA GLY A 270 -6.12 -0.92 -2.54
C GLY A 270 -6.75 -1.08 -1.17
N SER A 271 -7.29 0.02 -0.63
CA SER A 271 -7.94 0.08 0.67
C SER A 271 -9.09 1.08 0.66
N ALA A 272 -10.09 0.88 1.53
CA ALA A 272 -11.12 1.86 1.86
C ALA A 272 -10.57 3.20 2.39
N LEU A 273 -9.25 3.31 2.65
CA LEU A 273 -8.55 4.52 3.10
C LEU A 273 -7.88 5.32 1.97
N SER A 274 -7.88 4.80 0.75
CA SER A 274 -7.31 5.51 -0.40
C SER A 274 -8.17 6.73 -0.77
N SER A 275 -7.56 7.82 -1.28
CA SER A 275 -8.27 9.08 -1.57
C SER A 275 -9.46 8.95 -2.54
N TRP A 276 -9.43 7.93 -3.40
CA TRP A 276 -10.46 7.61 -4.38
C TRP A 276 -11.52 6.64 -3.83
N ALA A 277 -11.38 6.09 -2.63
CA ALA A 277 -12.21 5.00 -2.14
C ALA A 277 -13.56 5.43 -1.54
N VAL A 278 -13.67 6.67 -1.03
CA VAL A 278 -14.92 7.24 -0.48
C VAL A 278 -15.26 8.53 -1.23
N VAL A 279 -16.51 8.68 -1.68
CA VAL A 279 -17.02 9.92 -2.26
C VAL A 279 -17.51 10.88 -1.16
N GLU A 280 -16.88 12.05 -1.04
CA GLU A 280 -17.20 13.05 0.00
C GLU A 280 -18.51 13.83 -0.24
N ASP A 281 -18.79 14.25 -1.48
CA ASP A 281 -19.97 15.06 -1.83
C ASP A 281 -20.79 14.36 -2.93
N PRO A 282 -21.36 13.17 -2.65
CA PRO A 282 -22.11 12.39 -3.63
C PRO A 282 -23.39 13.10 -4.08
N VAL A 283 -24.00 13.87 -3.19
CA VAL A 283 -25.22 14.66 -3.47
C VAL A 283 -24.94 15.67 -4.59
N SER A 284 -23.77 16.33 -4.60
CA SER A 284 -23.44 17.23 -5.71
C SER A 284 -23.36 16.53 -7.08
N TYR A 285 -22.96 15.25 -7.12
CA TYR A 285 -22.93 14.47 -8.35
C TYR A 285 -24.33 13.96 -8.74
N ALA A 286 -25.14 13.52 -7.78
CA ALA A 286 -26.54 13.19 -8.00
C ALA A 286 -27.35 14.39 -8.55
N LEU A 287 -27.12 15.60 -8.02
CA LEU A 287 -27.74 16.84 -8.50
C LEU A 287 -27.25 17.27 -9.89
N LYS A 288 -25.97 17.05 -10.22
CA LYS A 288 -25.45 17.27 -11.58
C LYS A 288 -26.10 16.32 -12.59
N LEU A 289 -26.20 15.02 -12.24
CA LEU A 289 -26.84 14.00 -13.06
C LEU A 289 -28.32 14.32 -13.30
N ALA A 290 -29.07 14.60 -12.24
CA ALA A 290 -30.48 14.96 -12.32
C ALA A 290 -30.72 16.14 -13.27
N LYS A 291 -29.93 17.20 -13.15
CA LYS A 291 -30.01 18.37 -14.05
C LYS A 291 -29.64 18.05 -15.50
N ALA A 292 -28.70 17.13 -15.73
CA ALA A 292 -28.28 16.73 -17.07
C ALA A 292 -29.33 15.88 -17.81
N VAL A 293 -30.15 15.10 -17.09
CA VAL A 293 -31.30 14.35 -17.65
C VAL A 293 -32.65 15.05 -17.45
N ASN A 294 -32.64 16.37 -17.21
CA ASN A 294 -33.83 17.21 -17.02
C ASN A 294 -34.79 16.81 -15.87
N CYS A 295 -34.33 16.04 -14.88
CA CYS A 295 -35.10 15.77 -13.68
C CYS A 295 -35.29 17.04 -12.82
N SER A 296 -36.49 17.20 -12.26
CA SER A 296 -36.79 18.27 -11.31
C SER A 296 -35.97 18.11 -10.02
N VAL A 297 -35.46 19.24 -9.53
CA VAL A 297 -34.70 19.31 -8.27
C VAL A 297 -35.57 20.04 -7.24
N PRO A 298 -36.01 19.38 -6.16
CA PRO A 298 -36.80 20.02 -5.10
C PRO A 298 -36.00 21.07 -4.32
N ASP A 299 -36.69 22.09 -3.80
CA ASP A 299 -36.09 23.12 -2.95
C ASP A 299 -35.64 22.57 -1.58
N ASP A 300 -36.38 21.61 -1.00
CA ASP A 300 -36.03 20.94 0.26
C ASP A 300 -35.47 19.53 0.04
N LEU A 301 -34.16 19.48 -0.22
CA LEU A 301 -33.41 18.23 -0.40
C LEU A 301 -33.31 17.35 0.87
N LEU A 302 -33.70 17.84 2.06
CA LEU A 302 -33.70 17.02 3.29
C LEU A 302 -34.96 16.14 3.37
N LYS A 303 -36.09 16.63 2.85
CA LYS A 303 -37.33 15.85 2.73
C LYS A 303 -37.42 15.08 1.41
N ASP A 304 -37.22 15.79 0.30
CA ASP A 304 -37.76 15.38 -1.00
C ASP A 304 -36.71 14.77 -1.94
N ASN A 305 -35.51 14.41 -1.44
CA ASN A 305 -34.48 13.72 -2.23
C ASN A 305 -34.90 12.36 -2.79
N GLU A 306 -36.04 11.82 -2.36
CA GLU A 306 -36.69 10.63 -2.95
C GLU A 306 -37.15 10.93 -4.40
N LEU A 307 -37.72 12.11 -4.67
CA LEU A 307 -38.19 12.50 -6.01
C LEU A 307 -37.08 12.52 -7.07
N ILE A 308 -35.85 12.88 -6.68
CA ILE A 308 -34.68 12.86 -7.58
C ILE A 308 -34.34 11.43 -7.98
N VAL A 309 -34.29 10.51 -7.01
CA VAL A 309 -33.98 9.09 -7.27
C VAL A 309 -35.10 8.42 -8.06
N ASP A 310 -36.35 8.83 -7.84
CA ASP A 310 -37.50 8.30 -8.56
C ASP A 310 -37.53 8.76 -10.03
N CYS A 311 -37.29 10.05 -10.31
CA CYS A 311 -37.14 10.55 -11.68
C CYS A 311 -35.97 9.89 -12.41
N LEU A 312 -34.80 9.75 -11.76
CA LEU A 312 -33.64 9.04 -12.31
C LEU A 312 -33.95 7.55 -12.58
N ARG A 313 -34.89 6.95 -11.86
CA ARG A 313 -35.33 5.56 -12.09
C ARG A 313 -36.12 5.42 -13.40
N GLU A 314 -36.87 6.46 -13.78
CA GLU A 314 -37.69 6.49 -14.99
C GLU A 314 -36.92 6.92 -16.25
N SER A 315 -35.79 7.62 -16.11
CA SER A 315 -34.87 7.94 -17.22
C SER A 315 -34.41 6.70 -18.00
N SER A 316 -34.06 6.83 -19.29
CA SER A 316 -33.49 5.71 -20.03
C SER A 316 -32.07 5.37 -19.56
N LEU A 317 -31.64 4.12 -19.79
CA LEU A 317 -30.26 3.70 -19.52
C LEU A 317 -29.25 4.50 -20.37
N GLU A 318 -29.60 4.77 -21.63
CA GLU A 318 -28.72 5.44 -22.59
C GLU A 318 -28.44 6.89 -22.16
N GLU A 319 -29.46 7.63 -21.73
CA GLU A 319 -29.31 8.97 -21.16
C GLU A 319 -28.40 8.96 -19.91
N LEU A 320 -28.68 8.07 -18.95
CA LEU A 320 -27.90 7.96 -17.70
C LEU A 320 -26.43 7.63 -17.94
N MET A 321 -26.11 6.83 -18.96
CA MET A 321 -24.74 6.44 -19.32
C MET A 321 -24.04 7.44 -20.25
N GLN A 322 -24.78 8.31 -20.94
CA GLN A 322 -24.23 9.33 -21.84
C GLN A 322 -23.74 10.57 -21.07
N VAL A 323 -24.36 10.93 -19.94
CA VAL A 323 -23.95 12.10 -19.14
C VAL A 323 -22.52 11.94 -18.62
N ASP A 324 -21.65 12.90 -18.99
CA ASP A 324 -20.26 12.92 -18.55
C ASP A 324 -20.08 13.78 -17.28
N ILE A 325 -19.79 13.12 -16.15
CA ILE A 325 -19.58 13.78 -14.86
C ILE A 325 -18.12 13.59 -14.43
N GLN A 326 -17.27 14.53 -14.84
CA GLN A 326 -15.85 14.53 -14.49
C GLN A 326 -15.66 14.75 -12.97
N PRO A 327 -15.02 13.80 -12.24
CA PRO A 327 -14.54 14.06 -10.88
C PRO A 327 -13.28 14.94 -10.90
N PRO A 328 -12.92 15.59 -9.78
CA PRO A 328 -11.57 16.11 -9.59
C PRO A 328 -10.54 14.99 -9.74
N THR A 329 -9.37 15.29 -10.32
CA THR A 329 -8.29 14.32 -10.53
C THR A 329 -7.95 13.59 -9.22
N PHE A 330 -7.75 12.27 -9.30
CA PHE A 330 -7.45 11.37 -8.17
C PHE A 330 -8.61 11.06 -7.19
N LEU A 331 -9.84 11.52 -7.48
CA LEU A 331 -11.07 11.15 -6.77
C LEU A 331 -12.05 10.42 -7.71
N SER A 332 -13.17 9.91 -7.17
CA SER A 332 -14.28 9.30 -7.92
C SER A 332 -15.57 10.11 -7.78
N ALA A 333 -16.42 10.10 -8.81
CA ALA A 333 -17.73 10.78 -8.79
C ALA A 333 -18.83 9.86 -8.24
N PHE A 334 -18.85 8.60 -8.67
CA PHE A 334 -19.72 7.55 -8.19
C PHE A 334 -18.88 6.42 -7.61
N GLY A 335 -19.16 6.05 -6.37
CA GLY A 335 -18.39 5.08 -5.60
C GLY A 335 -18.91 4.99 -4.16
N PRO A 336 -18.29 4.16 -3.31
CA PRO A 336 -18.70 4.00 -1.92
C PRO A 336 -18.82 5.35 -1.20
N SER A 337 -19.91 5.56 -0.48
CA SER A 337 -20.20 6.81 0.21
C SER A 337 -20.87 6.57 1.56
N VAL A 338 -20.78 7.55 2.45
CA VAL A 338 -21.41 7.47 3.78
C VAL A 338 -22.94 7.48 3.60
N ASP A 339 -23.58 6.33 3.88
CA ASP A 339 -25.02 6.13 3.71
C ASP A 339 -25.75 5.85 5.04
N GLY A 340 -24.98 5.61 6.11
CA GLY A 340 -25.47 5.31 7.45
C GLY A 340 -25.91 3.86 7.65
N VAL A 341 -25.87 3.02 6.61
CA VAL A 341 -26.32 1.62 6.64
C VAL A 341 -25.16 0.67 6.40
N VAL A 342 -24.56 0.72 5.21
CA VAL A 342 -23.40 -0.10 4.83
C VAL A 342 -22.11 0.56 5.30
N ILE A 343 -22.02 1.89 5.17
CA ILE A 343 -20.89 2.70 5.63
C ILE A 343 -21.39 3.68 6.69
N LYS A 344 -20.91 3.50 7.93
CA LYS A 344 -21.33 4.28 9.10
C LYS A 344 -20.89 5.75 9.03
N PRO A 345 -21.57 6.67 9.72
CA PRO A 345 -21.29 8.10 9.61
C PRO A 345 -19.95 8.53 10.22
N ASP A 346 -19.52 7.88 11.31
CA ASP A 346 -18.25 8.17 11.98
C ASP A 346 -17.05 7.37 11.43
N PHE A 347 -17.21 6.72 10.26
CA PHE A 347 -16.17 5.95 9.58
C PHE A 347 -14.80 6.65 9.55
N GLN A 348 -14.79 7.92 9.12
CA GLN A 348 -13.57 8.73 9.05
C GLN A 348 -13.05 9.12 10.44
N LYS A 349 -13.94 9.43 11.40
CA LYS A 349 -13.57 9.93 12.73
C LYS A 349 -13.02 8.85 13.63
N ASP A 350 -13.71 7.71 13.72
CA ASP A 350 -13.24 6.54 14.46
C ASP A 350 -11.84 6.17 13.97
N LEU A 351 -11.68 6.09 12.65
CA LEU A 351 -10.44 5.62 12.04
C LEU A 351 -9.28 6.63 12.15
N LEU A 352 -9.55 7.94 12.08
CA LEU A 352 -8.55 8.97 12.40
C LEU A 352 -8.20 8.99 13.91
N SER A 353 -9.16 8.70 14.80
CA SER A 353 -8.90 8.61 16.25
C SER A 353 -7.97 7.44 16.64
N TYR A 354 -7.83 6.43 15.76
CA TYR A 354 -6.90 5.31 15.94
C TYR A 354 -5.42 5.67 15.80
N LEU A 355 -5.05 6.90 15.40
CA LEU A 355 -3.67 7.38 15.51
C LEU A 355 -3.15 7.35 16.96
N GLY A 356 -4.06 7.41 17.95
CA GLY A 356 -3.81 6.91 19.30
C GLY A 356 -3.43 7.95 20.36
N PRO A 357 -3.53 7.59 21.66
CA PRO A 357 -3.41 8.53 22.78
C PRO A 357 -1.98 9.04 23.02
N GLU A 358 -0.96 8.44 22.43
CA GLU A 358 0.42 8.96 22.51
C GLU A 358 0.61 10.31 21.78
N PHE A 359 -0.33 10.69 20.91
CA PHE A 359 -0.38 12.01 20.27
C PHE A 359 -0.96 13.13 21.18
N GLN A 360 -1.37 12.83 22.42
CA GLN A 360 -1.90 13.84 23.35
C GLN A 360 -0.81 14.49 24.22
N GLY A 361 0.03 15.33 23.59
CA GLY A 361 0.90 16.25 24.32
C GLY A 361 0.11 17.36 25.02
N PHE A 362 -0.02 17.27 26.35
CA PHE A 362 -0.47 18.35 27.28
C PHE A 362 -1.70 19.20 26.86
N GLY A 363 -2.64 18.63 26.09
CA GLY A 363 -3.92 19.25 25.75
C GLY A 363 -5.09 18.69 26.58
N PRO A 364 -6.18 19.45 26.82
CA PRO A 364 -7.38 18.93 27.45
C PRO A 364 -7.99 17.77 26.64
N LEU A 365 -8.28 16.67 27.31
CA LEU A 365 -8.97 15.52 26.71
C LEU A 365 -10.29 15.96 26.04
N PRO A 366 -10.54 15.62 24.76
CA PRO A 366 -11.90 15.66 24.24
C PRO A 366 -12.76 14.74 25.10
N LYS A 367 -13.94 15.22 25.52
CA LYS A 367 -14.87 14.44 26.35
C LYS A 367 -15.18 13.12 25.64
N LYS A 368 -15.35 12.04 26.41
CA LYS A 368 -15.70 10.71 25.88
C LYS A 368 -16.81 10.82 24.83
N ALA A 369 -16.61 10.20 23.68
CA ALA A 369 -17.71 9.91 22.77
C ALA A 369 -18.66 8.94 23.47
N GLU A 370 -19.78 9.44 23.97
CA GLU A 370 -20.89 8.61 24.42
C GLU A 370 -21.63 8.06 23.20
N HIS A 371 -22.14 6.82 23.30
CA HIS A 371 -22.91 6.11 22.25
C HIS A 371 -22.09 5.51 21.07
N GLY A 372 -21.06 4.72 21.36
CA GLY A 372 -20.51 3.80 20.34
C GLY A 372 -19.45 2.83 20.85
N ALA A 373 -19.51 1.58 20.39
CA ALA A 373 -18.29 0.79 20.22
C ALA A 373 -17.68 1.20 18.87
N PRO A 374 -16.37 1.53 18.81
CA PRO A 374 -15.76 2.05 17.59
C PRO A 374 -15.86 1.03 16.46
N ILE A 375 -16.12 1.49 15.23
CA ILE A 375 -16.48 0.69 14.04
C ILE A 375 -15.58 -0.53 13.85
N THR A 376 -14.29 -0.38 14.11
CA THR A 376 -13.27 -1.41 13.91
C THR A 376 -13.22 -2.46 15.04
N SER A 377 -14.11 -2.42 16.04
CA SER A 377 -14.15 -3.37 17.17
C SER A 377 -14.60 -4.79 16.79
N ASN A 378 -14.93 -5.05 15.52
CA ASN A 378 -15.37 -6.36 15.01
C ASN A 378 -14.40 -7.01 14.01
N ASN A 379 -13.23 -6.42 13.72
CA ASN A 379 -12.25 -6.99 12.79
C ASN A 379 -11.72 -8.34 13.32
N LYS A 380 -12.29 -9.44 12.83
CA LYS A 380 -12.01 -10.85 13.24
C LYS A 380 -11.35 -11.68 12.12
N TYR A 381 -11.05 -11.06 10.98
CA TYR A 381 -10.63 -11.76 9.77
C TYR A 381 -9.11 -11.84 9.66
N ASP A 382 -8.56 -13.01 9.29
CA ASP A 382 -7.17 -13.07 8.84
C ASP A 382 -7.01 -12.15 7.62
N LEU A 383 -5.90 -11.41 7.54
CA LEU A 383 -5.63 -10.44 6.49
C LEU A 383 -4.31 -10.75 5.76
N LEU A 384 -4.38 -10.91 4.46
CA LEU A 384 -3.23 -10.83 3.57
C LEU A 384 -3.32 -9.53 2.77
N PHE A 385 -2.28 -8.71 2.77
CA PHE A 385 -2.27 -7.47 1.99
C PHE A 385 -0.92 -7.24 1.30
N GLY A 386 -0.91 -6.44 0.25
CA GLY A 386 0.33 -6.02 -0.37
C GLY A 386 0.17 -5.03 -1.50
N VAL A 387 1.32 -4.53 -1.96
CA VAL A 387 1.44 -3.47 -2.97
C VAL A 387 2.43 -3.85 -4.06
N THR A 388 2.30 -3.21 -5.22
CA THR A 388 3.37 -3.13 -6.22
C THR A 388 4.30 -1.97 -5.89
N THR A 389 5.49 -1.88 -6.49
CA THR A 389 6.44 -0.80 -6.19
C THR A 389 6.01 0.57 -6.75
N SER A 390 5.21 0.58 -7.82
CA SER A 390 5.02 1.75 -8.70
C SER A 390 3.55 1.93 -9.10
N GLU A 391 2.66 1.82 -8.11
CA GLU A 391 1.19 1.81 -8.22
C GLU A 391 0.60 2.94 -9.08
N ALA A 392 1.19 4.13 -9.07
CA ALA A 392 0.66 5.29 -9.78
C ALA A 392 1.11 5.42 -11.26
N LEU A 393 2.02 4.57 -11.75
CA LEU A 393 2.66 4.78 -13.07
C LEU A 393 1.68 4.82 -14.25
N TRP A 394 0.57 4.05 -14.17
CA TRP A 394 -0.43 3.96 -15.23
C TRP A 394 -1.20 5.27 -15.51
N LYS A 395 -1.03 6.31 -14.68
CA LYS A 395 -1.69 7.62 -14.78
C LYS A 395 -0.88 8.68 -15.55
N PHE A 396 0.31 8.35 -16.04
CA PHE A 396 1.22 9.28 -16.74
C PHE A 396 1.21 9.04 -18.25
N ALA A 397 1.48 10.08 -19.06
CA ALA A 397 1.52 9.93 -20.51
C ALA A 397 2.74 9.11 -20.97
N GLU A 398 2.66 8.44 -22.12
CA GLU A 398 3.78 7.65 -22.65
C GLU A 398 5.04 8.51 -22.89
N LYS A 399 4.85 9.78 -23.32
CA LYS A 399 5.95 10.75 -23.45
C LYS A 399 6.68 10.95 -22.12
N ASP A 400 5.94 11.07 -21.02
CA ASP A 400 6.48 11.26 -19.68
C ASP A 400 7.27 10.04 -19.22
N VAL A 401 6.74 8.85 -19.51
CA VAL A 401 7.34 7.57 -19.17
C VAL A 401 8.63 7.34 -19.95
N GLN A 402 8.73 7.79 -21.21
CA GLN A 402 9.95 7.70 -22.00
C GLN A 402 11.00 8.78 -21.68
N GLN A 403 10.59 10.03 -21.48
CA GLN A 403 11.48 11.21 -21.43
C GLN A 403 11.70 11.77 -20.01
N GLY A 404 10.80 11.47 -19.08
CA GLY A 404 10.69 12.18 -17.80
C GLY A 404 10.02 13.55 -17.96
N PHE A 405 9.99 14.34 -16.88
CA PHE A 405 9.52 15.73 -16.90
C PHE A 405 10.23 16.61 -15.87
N GLU A 406 10.14 17.93 -16.06
CA GLU A 406 10.78 18.92 -15.21
C GLU A 406 9.99 19.20 -13.92
N GLY A 407 10.65 19.85 -12.95
CA GLY A 407 10.09 20.14 -11.62
C GLY A 407 8.76 20.91 -11.66
N GLU A 408 8.58 21.81 -12.63
CA GLU A 408 7.34 22.57 -12.79
C GLU A 408 6.11 21.65 -13.01
N ARG A 409 6.26 20.57 -13.79
CA ARG A 409 5.17 19.62 -14.02
C ARG A 409 4.95 18.65 -12.85
N ARG A 410 6.02 18.24 -12.17
CA ARG A 410 5.90 17.55 -10.86
C ARG A 410 5.04 18.40 -9.91
N ASP A 411 5.35 19.68 -9.82
CA ASP A 411 4.72 20.60 -8.89
C ASP A 411 3.24 20.81 -9.22
N ARG A 412 2.85 20.94 -10.50
CA ARG A 412 1.42 20.96 -10.91
C ARG A 412 0.68 19.68 -10.50
N ILE A 413 1.27 18.51 -10.73
CA ILE A 413 0.67 17.20 -10.43
C ILE A 413 0.48 17.00 -8.91
N ILE A 414 1.52 17.26 -8.12
CA ILE A 414 1.45 17.16 -6.65
C ILE A 414 0.50 18.22 -6.08
N ARG A 415 0.48 19.44 -6.64
CA ARG A 415 -0.47 20.49 -6.23
C ARG A 415 -1.92 20.09 -6.50
N THR A 416 -2.26 19.49 -7.65
CA THR A 416 -3.61 18.94 -7.87
C THR A 416 -3.96 17.88 -6.83
N TYR A 417 -3.07 16.92 -6.58
CA TYR A 417 -3.34 15.86 -5.61
C TYR A 417 -3.60 16.44 -4.21
N VAL A 418 -2.72 17.33 -3.73
CA VAL A 418 -2.88 17.96 -2.42
C VAL A 418 -4.17 18.79 -2.34
N ARG A 419 -4.51 19.56 -3.40
CA ARG A 419 -5.74 20.36 -3.45
C ARG A 419 -7.03 19.53 -3.45
N ASN A 420 -6.99 18.33 -4.01
CA ASN A 420 -8.17 17.47 -4.11
C ASN A 420 -8.35 16.58 -2.87
N ALA A 421 -7.25 16.07 -2.31
CA ALA A 421 -7.25 15.12 -1.18
C ALA A 421 -7.27 15.77 0.21
N TYR A 422 -6.87 17.04 0.34
CA TYR A 422 -6.82 17.76 1.63
C TYR A 422 -7.63 19.05 1.62
N VAL A 423 -7.79 19.67 2.79
CA VAL A 423 -8.67 20.84 3.03
C VAL A 423 -7.94 21.99 3.72
N TYR A 424 -7.10 21.68 4.71
CA TYR A 424 -6.34 22.64 5.51
C TYR A 424 -4.85 22.62 5.15
N HIS A 425 -4.15 23.73 5.38
CA HIS A 425 -2.69 23.87 5.25
C HIS A 425 -2.08 23.26 3.97
N LEU A 426 -2.72 23.50 2.83
CA LEU A 426 -2.36 22.90 1.54
C LEU A 426 -0.96 23.30 1.08
N THR A 427 -0.51 24.52 1.42
CA THR A 427 0.82 25.03 1.05
C THR A 427 1.93 24.29 1.80
N GLU A 428 1.73 24.06 3.10
CA GLU A 428 2.63 23.38 4.00
C GLU A 428 2.75 21.89 3.66
N ILE A 429 1.62 21.22 3.40
CA ILE A 429 1.57 19.82 2.96
C ILE A 429 2.30 19.67 1.61
N PHE A 430 2.03 20.55 0.64
CA PHE A 430 2.70 20.54 -0.67
C PHE A 430 4.22 20.66 -0.56
N TYR A 431 4.73 21.66 0.17
CA TYR A 431 6.18 21.84 0.31
C TYR A 431 6.83 20.69 1.08
N THR A 432 6.13 20.11 2.06
CA THR A 432 6.61 18.91 2.80
C THR A 432 6.79 17.72 1.85
N VAL A 433 5.80 17.43 1.00
CA VAL A 433 5.85 16.34 0.02
C VAL A 433 6.91 16.61 -1.06
N VAL A 434 6.98 17.84 -1.59
CA VAL A 434 8.01 18.20 -2.57
C VAL A 434 9.43 18.08 -1.98
N ASN A 435 9.61 18.40 -0.69
CA ASN A 435 10.89 18.27 -0.01
C ASN A 435 11.32 16.80 0.21
N GLU A 436 10.41 15.94 0.69
CA GLU A 436 10.68 14.50 0.91
C GLU A 436 11.02 13.77 -0.40
N TYR A 437 10.32 14.11 -1.50
CA TYR A 437 10.49 13.47 -2.81
C TYR A 437 11.38 14.28 -3.77
N THR A 438 12.40 14.96 -3.25
CA THR A 438 13.50 15.55 -4.04
C THR A 438 14.83 14.92 -3.63
N ASP A 439 15.61 14.42 -4.60
CA ASP A 439 16.93 13.83 -4.37
C ASP A 439 17.98 14.92 -4.14
N TRP A 440 18.02 15.49 -2.92
CA TRP A 440 18.91 16.59 -2.55
C TRP A 440 20.40 16.26 -2.60
N GLU A 441 20.80 14.99 -2.81
CA GLU A 441 22.21 14.65 -3.10
C GLU A 441 22.63 15.17 -4.49
N ARG A 442 21.68 15.51 -5.37
CA ARG A 442 21.93 16.00 -6.74
C ARG A 442 21.52 17.45 -6.91
N THR A 443 22.50 18.28 -7.25
CA THR A 443 22.28 19.71 -7.60
C THR A 443 21.51 19.90 -8.91
N VAL A 444 21.50 18.90 -9.80
CA VAL A 444 20.73 18.90 -11.04
C VAL A 444 19.86 17.63 -11.09
N GLN A 445 18.54 17.82 -11.07
CA GLN A 445 17.58 16.73 -11.19
C GLN A 445 17.42 16.33 -12.66
N HIS A 446 17.66 15.05 -12.95
CA HIS A 446 17.37 14.50 -14.29
C HIS A 446 15.86 14.29 -14.44
N PRO A 447 15.21 14.65 -15.57
CA PRO A 447 13.75 14.56 -15.72
C PRO A 447 13.14 13.18 -15.42
N VAL A 448 13.90 12.10 -15.65
CA VAL A 448 13.48 10.73 -15.29
C VAL A 448 13.45 10.53 -13.77
N ASN A 449 14.43 11.05 -13.01
CA ASN A 449 14.41 11.00 -11.54
C ASN A 449 13.22 11.78 -10.99
N THR A 450 12.96 12.98 -11.53
CA THR A 450 11.80 13.82 -11.16
C THR A 450 10.48 13.10 -11.41
N LYS A 451 10.36 12.37 -12.53
CA LYS A 451 9.23 11.51 -12.85
C LYS A 451 9.12 10.33 -11.89
N ASP A 452 10.21 9.60 -11.63
CA ASP A 452 10.22 8.45 -10.72
C ASP A 452 9.81 8.85 -9.30
N ALA A 453 10.37 9.93 -8.76
CA ALA A 453 9.99 10.46 -7.44
C ALA A 453 8.52 10.94 -7.38
N CYS A 454 8.00 11.54 -8.46
CA CYS A 454 6.59 11.92 -8.56
C CYS A 454 5.64 10.71 -8.61
N VAL A 455 5.96 9.70 -9.41
CA VAL A 455 5.25 8.40 -9.43
C VAL A 455 5.26 7.77 -8.04
N GLN A 456 6.41 7.80 -7.37
CA GLN A 456 6.60 7.24 -6.03
C GLN A 456 5.75 7.97 -4.98
N ALA A 457 5.75 9.30 -4.98
CA ALA A 457 4.93 10.13 -4.08
C ALA A 457 3.42 9.83 -4.22
N LEU A 458 2.91 9.78 -5.46
CA LEU A 458 1.50 9.43 -5.70
C LEU A 458 1.19 7.97 -5.34
N SER A 459 2.13 7.05 -5.56
CA SER A 459 1.97 5.63 -5.20
C SER A 459 1.82 5.47 -3.68
N ASP A 460 2.63 6.18 -2.90
CA ASP A 460 2.54 6.16 -1.44
C ASP A 460 1.24 6.77 -0.93
N ALA A 461 0.90 7.97 -1.40
CA ALA A 461 -0.27 8.71 -0.92
C ALA A 461 -1.61 8.04 -1.28
N GLN A 462 -1.69 7.39 -2.45
CA GLN A 462 -2.94 6.80 -2.95
C GLN A 462 -3.08 5.30 -2.62
N PHE A 463 -1.99 4.59 -2.34
CA PHE A 463 -2.02 3.13 -2.18
C PHE A 463 -1.20 2.64 -0.98
N VAL A 464 0.11 2.93 -0.89
CA VAL A 464 0.99 2.28 0.10
C VAL A 464 0.69 2.74 1.53
N ALA A 465 0.58 4.04 1.80
CA ALA A 465 0.27 4.53 3.14
C ALA A 465 -1.16 4.12 3.58
N PRO A 466 -2.23 4.32 2.77
CA PRO A 466 -3.57 3.80 3.07
C PRO A 466 -3.62 2.30 3.40
N LEU A 467 -2.86 1.47 2.68
CA LEU A 467 -2.87 0.02 2.89
C LEU A 467 -1.97 -0.42 4.06
N ALA A 468 -0.84 0.25 4.30
CA ALA A 468 -0.03 0.03 5.51
C ALA A 468 -0.82 0.37 6.79
N GLN A 469 -1.51 1.52 6.81
CA GLN A 469 -2.41 1.91 7.90
C GLN A 469 -3.53 0.88 8.12
N THR A 470 -3.99 0.22 7.06
CA THR A 470 -4.97 -0.88 7.15
C THR A 470 -4.38 -2.12 7.83
N GLY A 471 -3.14 -2.49 7.50
CA GLY A 471 -2.41 -3.57 8.16
C GLY A 471 -2.18 -3.30 9.66
N ASP A 472 -1.79 -2.08 10.01
CA ASP A 472 -1.66 -1.64 11.40
C ASP A 472 -3.00 -1.74 12.14
N LEU A 473 -4.08 -1.21 11.54
CA LEU A 473 -5.42 -1.18 12.10
C LEU A 473 -6.00 -2.58 12.37
N PHE A 474 -5.72 -3.57 11.51
CA PHE A 474 -6.12 -4.97 11.74
C PHE A 474 -5.30 -5.66 12.83
N THR A 475 -4.07 -5.21 13.12
CA THR A 475 -3.12 -5.93 13.99
C THR A 475 -3.02 -5.35 15.40
N LEU A 476 -3.02 -4.01 15.55
CA LEU A 476 -2.90 -3.30 16.85
C LEU A 476 -4.00 -3.60 17.88
N ARG A 477 -5.06 -4.31 17.47
CA ARG A 477 -6.25 -4.58 18.29
C ARG A 477 -6.01 -5.62 19.36
N HIS A 478 -5.17 -6.61 19.05
CA HIS A 478 -4.99 -7.83 19.85
C HIS A 478 -3.75 -7.79 20.75
N THR A 479 -2.91 -6.76 20.63
CA THR A 479 -1.68 -6.59 21.44
C THR A 479 -1.94 -5.96 22.83
N LYS A 480 -3.17 -5.52 23.12
CA LYS A 480 -3.57 -4.93 24.41
C LYS A 480 -3.67 -5.97 25.53
N LYS A 481 -2.52 -6.45 26.03
CA LYS A 481 -2.42 -6.82 27.45
C LYS A 481 -2.59 -5.54 28.28
N PRO A 482 -3.56 -5.45 29.21
CA PRO A 482 -3.77 -4.24 29.99
C PRO A 482 -2.70 -4.12 31.09
N ASN A 483 -1.66 -3.33 30.84
CA ASN A 483 -0.69 -2.90 31.88
C ASN A 483 -1.30 -1.91 32.90
N ASN A 484 -2.63 -1.89 33.05
CA ASN A 484 -3.37 -0.99 33.93
C ASN A 484 -4.44 -1.80 34.69
N PRO A 485 -4.30 -2.00 36.02
CA PRO A 485 -5.11 -2.95 36.80
C PRO A 485 -6.56 -2.50 37.05
N HIS A 486 -6.99 -1.36 36.49
CA HIS A 486 -8.34 -0.82 36.65
C HIS A 486 -9.24 -0.96 35.41
N ILE A 487 -8.80 -1.68 34.37
CA ILE A 487 -9.64 -2.04 33.23
C ILE A 487 -9.85 -3.55 33.26
N ALA A 488 -11.06 -3.98 33.62
CA ALA A 488 -11.44 -5.39 33.55
C ALA A 488 -11.41 -5.87 32.07
N PRO A 489 -10.78 -7.01 31.76
CA PRO A 489 -10.94 -7.63 30.45
C PRO A 489 -12.40 -8.06 30.25
N ILE A 490 -12.90 -7.95 29.02
CA ILE A 490 -14.21 -8.51 28.66
C ILE A 490 -14.05 -10.04 28.63
N LEU A 491 -14.84 -10.73 29.45
CA LEU A 491 -14.64 -12.15 29.79
C LEU A 491 -14.92 -13.15 28.65
N ASP A 492 -15.36 -12.69 27.48
CA ASP A 492 -15.83 -13.53 26.37
C ASP A 492 -14.74 -13.81 25.30
N SER A 493 -13.46 -13.49 25.54
CA SER A 493 -12.42 -13.48 24.49
C SER A 493 -11.25 -14.45 24.68
N GLU A 494 -11.34 -15.48 25.52
CA GLU A 494 -10.24 -16.47 25.66
C GLU A 494 -10.27 -17.60 24.61
N GLU A 495 -11.38 -17.82 23.90
CA GLU A 495 -11.52 -18.94 22.95
C GLU A 495 -11.24 -18.60 21.47
N GLU A 496 -11.36 -17.34 21.03
CA GLU A 496 -11.10 -16.99 19.63
C GLU A 496 -9.62 -16.66 19.37
N PRO A 497 -8.95 -17.34 18.41
CA PRO A 497 -7.56 -17.06 18.08
C PRO A 497 -7.41 -15.69 17.41
N MET A 498 -6.32 -14.98 17.73
CA MET A 498 -6.01 -13.69 17.12
C MET A 498 -5.95 -13.81 15.58
N PRO A 499 -6.56 -12.87 14.82
CA PRO A 499 -6.46 -12.84 13.37
C PRO A 499 -5.01 -12.63 12.94
N LYS A 500 -4.61 -13.30 11.86
CA LYS A 500 -3.23 -13.25 11.37
C LYS A 500 -3.10 -12.30 10.20
N THR A 501 -2.17 -11.36 10.32
CA THR A 501 -1.87 -10.36 9.30
C THR A 501 -0.59 -10.72 8.56
N TYR A 502 -0.55 -10.62 7.23
CA TYR A 502 0.63 -10.82 6.40
C TYR A 502 0.74 -9.71 5.35
N PHE A 503 1.95 -9.16 5.18
CA PHE A 503 2.25 -8.11 4.21
C PHE A 503 3.23 -8.63 3.14
N TYR A 504 3.02 -8.29 1.87
CA TYR A 504 4.00 -8.42 0.80
C TYR A 504 4.21 -7.14 0.01
N VAL A 505 5.36 -7.05 -0.66
CA VAL A 505 5.62 -6.09 -1.74
C VAL A 505 6.02 -6.89 -2.97
N PHE A 506 5.32 -6.68 -4.07
CA PHE A 506 5.62 -7.29 -5.37
C PHE A 506 6.65 -6.42 -6.09
N ASP A 507 7.87 -6.94 -6.20
CA ASP A 507 9.04 -6.35 -6.87
C ASP A 507 9.51 -7.32 -7.96
N TYR A 508 8.69 -7.44 -9.01
CA TYR A 508 9.02 -8.18 -10.21
C TYR A 508 8.32 -7.61 -11.45
N GLN A 509 9.12 -7.15 -12.41
CA GLN A 509 8.65 -6.72 -13.72
C GLN A 509 8.74 -7.89 -14.71
N MET A 510 7.66 -8.18 -15.43
CA MET A 510 7.61 -9.24 -16.43
C MET A 510 8.65 -9.00 -17.54
N LYS A 511 9.37 -10.05 -17.98
CA LYS A 511 10.47 -9.90 -18.95
C LYS A 511 9.99 -9.36 -20.29
N ASP A 512 8.91 -9.97 -20.78
CA ASP A 512 8.27 -9.63 -22.07
C ASP A 512 6.91 -8.94 -21.81
N GLY A 513 6.84 -8.16 -20.71
CA GLY A 513 5.66 -7.42 -20.26
C GLY A 513 5.45 -6.07 -20.95
N ASP A 514 4.31 -5.44 -20.69
CA ASP A 514 3.84 -4.27 -21.44
C ASP A 514 4.55 -2.95 -21.07
N TYR A 515 5.27 -2.89 -19.93
CA TYR A 515 5.90 -1.67 -19.40
C TYR A 515 7.43 -1.61 -19.60
N PRO A 516 8.04 -0.40 -19.74
CA PRO A 516 9.49 -0.25 -19.90
C PRO A 516 10.28 -0.77 -18.70
N GLN A 517 11.28 -1.62 -18.96
CA GLN A 517 12.14 -2.22 -17.94
C GLN A 517 12.86 -1.15 -17.09
N LYS A 518 12.94 -1.40 -15.78
CA LYS A 518 13.51 -0.57 -14.67
C LYS A 518 12.49 0.26 -13.87
N MET A 519 11.21 0.31 -14.26
CA MET A 519 10.22 1.10 -13.51
C MET A 519 9.61 0.38 -12.30
N GLY A 520 10.11 -0.81 -11.96
CA GLY A 520 9.54 -1.68 -10.93
C GLY A 520 8.26 -2.36 -11.43
N SER A 521 7.47 -2.89 -10.50
CA SER A 521 6.14 -3.45 -10.79
C SER A 521 5.06 -2.37 -10.77
N VAL A 522 4.18 -2.41 -11.75
CA VAL A 522 3.01 -1.52 -11.89
C VAL A 522 1.76 -2.19 -11.33
N HIS A 523 0.82 -1.38 -10.85
CA HIS A 523 -0.51 -1.77 -10.39
C HIS A 523 -1.16 -2.87 -11.25
N GLY A 524 -1.44 -4.04 -10.65
CA GLY A 524 -2.08 -5.17 -11.31
C GLY A 524 -1.13 -6.15 -12.02
N GLU A 525 0.18 -5.90 -12.09
CA GLU A 525 1.14 -6.87 -12.64
C GLU A 525 1.28 -8.14 -11.79
N GLU A 526 0.82 -8.13 -10.54
CA GLU A 526 0.75 -9.32 -9.67
C GLU A 526 -0.39 -10.29 -10.07
N LEU A 527 -1.48 -9.78 -10.66
CA LEU A 527 -2.67 -10.56 -11.02
C LEU A 527 -2.41 -11.79 -11.91
N PRO A 528 -1.65 -11.72 -13.03
CA PRO A 528 -1.37 -12.91 -13.83
C PRO A 528 -0.68 -14.02 -13.04
N PHE A 529 0.19 -13.67 -12.08
CA PHE A 529 0.88 -14.65 -11.24
C PHE A 529 -0.04 -15.28 -10.18
N VAL A 530 -0.99 -14.50 -9.63
CA VAL A 530 -2.01 -14.96 -8.68
C VAL A 530 -3.06 -15.85 -9.35
N PHE A 531 -3.48 -15.54 -10.58
CA PHE A 531 -4.46 -16.35 -11.33
C PHE A 531 -3.85 -17.56 -12.07
N GLY A 532 -2.52 -17.67 -12.13
CA GLY A 532 -1.82 -18.80 -12.76
C GLY A 532 -1.59 -18.66 -14.27
N ALA A 533 -1.75 -17.47 -14.85
CA ALA A 533 -1.64 -17.24 -16.29
C ALA A 533 -0.32 -17.76 -16.92
N PRO A 534 0.87 -17.65 -16.26
CA PRO A 534 2.10 -18.25 -16.78
C PRO A 534 2.05 -19.76 -17.04
N LEU A 535 1.17 -20.51 -16.36
CA LEU A 535 1.05 -21.96 -16.54
C LEU A 535 0.17 -22.34 -17.74
N TRP A 536 -0.40 -21.37 -18.46
CA TRP A 536 -1.34 -21.59 -19.56
C TRP A 536 -0.87 -20.95 -20.88
N VAL A 537 -0.34 -21.78 -21.77
CA VAL A 537 0.47 -21.35 -22.94
C VAL A 537 -0.36 -20.71 -24.07
N GLU A 538 -1.64 -21.04 -24.22
CA GLU A 538 -2.48 -20.48 -25.31
C GLU A 538 -2.98 -19.04 -25.03
N GLY A 539 -2.69 -18.51 -23.84
CA GLY A 539 -3.16 -17.21 -23.34
C GLY A 539 -4.42 -17.35 -22.48
N PHE A 540 -4.47 -16.60 -21.37
CA PHE A 540 -5.43 -16.80 -20.29
C PHE A 540 -6.18 -15.50 -19.98
N GLY A 541 -7.48 -15.47 -20.27
CA GLY A 541 -8.30 -14.25 -20.15
C GLY A 541 -7.71 -13.09 -20.96
N HIS A 542 -7.49 -11.95 -20.29
CA HIS A 542 -6.92 -10.72 -20.86
C HIS A 542 -5.41 -10.53 -20.60
N PHE A 543 -4.76 -11.49 -19.92
CA PHE A 543 -3.35 -11.39 -19.53
C PHE A 543 -2.38 -11.54 -20.73
N PRO A 544 -1.11 -11.11 -20.60
CA PRO A 544 -0.05 -11.43 -21.56
C PRO A 544 0.07 -12.94 -21.82
N LYS A 545 0.68 -13.31 -22.96
CA LYS A 545 0.89 -14.72 -23.36
C LYS A 545 2.34 -15.22 -23.22
N ASN A 546 3.32 -14.31 -23.23
CA ASN A 546 4.74 -14.66 -23.27
C ASN A 546 5.31 -14.69 -21.85
N TYR A 547 5.61 -15.89 -21.34
CA TYR A 547 6.22 -16.08 -20.02
C TYR A 547 7.43 -17.01 -20.07
N THR A 548 8.45 -16.70 -19.29
CA THR A 548 9.63 -17.56 -19.10
C THR A 548 9.37 -18.67 -18.08
N ARG A 549 10.28 -19.65 -18.04
CA ARG A 549 10.26 -20.72 -17.01
C ARG A 549 10.42 -20.19 -15.58
N LEU A 550 11.07 -19.04 -15.40
CA LEU A 550 11.23 -18.39 -14.10
C LEU A 550 9.92 -17.71 -13.66
N GLU A 551 9.17 -17.13 -14.58
CA GLU A 551 7.83 -16.57 -14.33
C GLU A 551 6.80 -17.66 -14.01
N MET A 552 6.89 -18.83 -14.65
CA MET A 552 6.11 -20.02 -14.26
C MET A 552 6.41 -20.45 -12.82
N ALA A 553 7.68 -20.60 -12.45
CA ALA A 553 8.08 -20.98 -11.09
C ALA A 553 7.71 -19.92 -10.02
N LEU A 554 7.69 -18.64 -10.40
CA LEU A 554 7.21 -17.54 -9.57
C LEU A 554 5.69 -17.64 -9.34
N SER A 555 4.91 -17.89 -10.39
CA SER A 555 3.45 -18.09 -10.29
C SER A 555 3.07 -19.33 -9.48
N GLU A 556 3.73 -20.49 -9.70
CA GLU A 556 3.55 -21.68 -8.86
C GLU A 556 3.73 -21.36 -7.37
N SER A 557 4.76 -20.56 -7.04
CA SER A 557 5.09 -20.19 -5.67
C SER A 557 4.05 -19.22 -5.07
N ILE A 558 3.65 -18.18 -5.82
CA ILE A 558 2.64 -17.19 -5.39
C ILE A 558 1.27 -17.84 -5.18
N MET A 559 0.80 -18.65 -6.14
CA MET A 559 -0.45 -19.40 -6.00
C MET A 559 -0.44 -20.32 -4.78
N GLN A 560 0.70 -20.95 -4.45
CA GLN A 560 0.80 -21.80 -3.28
C GLN A 560 0.67 -21.00 -1.97
N TYR A 561 1.33 -19.85 -1.83
CA TYR A 561 1.18 -19.00 -0.64
C TYR A 561 -0.26 -18.50 -0.47
N PHE A 562 -0.87 -18.01 -1.55
CA PHE A 562 -2.25 -17.55 -1.54
C PHE A 562 -3.22 -18.70 -1.20
N ALA A 563 -3.02 -19.90 -1.77
CA ALA A 563 -3.84 -21.06 -1.46
C ALA A 563 -3.69 -21.55 -0.01
N ASN A 564 -2.49 -21.54 0.56
CA ASN A 564 -2.28 -21.89 1.96
C ASN A 564 -3.02 -20.92 2.90
N PHE A 565 -2.99 -19.62 2.57
CA PHE A 565 -3.73 -18.59 3.29
C PHE A 565 -5.25 -18.78 3.16
N VAL A 566 -5.78 -18.97 1.95
CA VAL A 566 -7.21 -19.27 1.71
C VAL A 566 -7.66 -20.56 2.42
N LYS A 567 -6.79 -21.57 2.52
CA LYS A 567 -7.05 -22.80 3.29
C LYS A 567 -7.11 -22.53 4.80
N THR A 568 -6.13 -21.81 5.37
CA THR A 568 -5.81 -21.92 6.82
C THR A 568 -5.52 -20.62 7.55
N GLY A 569 -5.35 -19.49 6.86
CA GLY A 569 -4.96 -18.21 7.48
C GLY A 569 -3.47 -18.08 7.72
N ASN A 570 -2.65 -18.93 7.10
CA ASN A 570 -1.20 -18.83 7.11
C ASN A 570 -0.72 -19.13 5.68
N PRO A 571 0.04 -18.26 5.01
CA PRO A 571 0.52 -18.51 3.65
C PRO A 571 1.63 -19.59 3.61
N ASN A 572 2.26 -19.92 4.73
CA ASN A 572 3.30 -20.94 4.80
C ASN A 572 2.76 -22.35 4.56
N ILE A 573 3.63 -23.26 4.09
CA ILE A 573 3.29 -24.65 3.80
C ILE A 573 2.89 -25.37 5.09
N ILE A 574 1.77 -26.11 5.04
CA ILE A 574 1.35 -27.03 6.08
C ILE A 574 1.57 -28.45 5.57
N ASP A 575 2.45 -29.19 6.24
CA ASP A 575 2.96 -30.48 5.79
C ASP A 575 1.97 -31.62 6.10
N HIS A 576 0.91 -31.70 5.30
CA HIS A 576 -0.10 -32.76 5.37
C HIS A 576 0.21 -33.92 4.41
N HIS A 577 1.13 -34.78 4.84
CA HIS A 577 1.30 -36.16 4.39
C HIS A 577 1.59 -36.38 2.89
N GLY A 578 2.79 -36.02 2.44
CA GLY A 578 3.61 -36.90 1.57
C GLY A 578 3.02 -37.44 0.27
N ARG A 579 1.99 -36.81 -0.31
CA ARG A 579 1.36 -37.24 -1.57
C ARG A 579 1.80 -36.37 -2.74
N ASN A 580 2.68 -36.95 -3.57
CA ASN A 580 2.96 -36.55 -4.96
C ASN A 580 3.75 -35.24 -5.19
N GLU A 581 4.87 -35.05 -4.49
CA GLU A 581 5.87 -34.01 -4.85
C GLU A 581 6.48 -34.15 -6.26
N THR A 582 6.24 -35.26 -6.96
CA THR A 582 6.95 -35.69 -8.17
C THR A 582 6.36 -35.22 -9.51
N LEU A 583 5.27 -34.43 -9.53
CA LEU A 583 4.52 -34.11 -10.76
C LEU A 583 4.61 -32.65 -11.26
N LEU A 584 5.19 -31.71 -10.49
CA LEU A 584 5.31 -30.30 -10.88
C LEU A 584 6.57 -30.04 -11.73
N PRO A 585 6.46 -29.54 -12.99
CA PRO A 585 7.61 -29.42 -13.89
C PRO A 585 8.69 -28.44 -13.41
N ALA A 586 8.31 -27.30 -12.81
CA ALA A 586 9.28 -26.32 -12.30
C ALA A 586 9.89 -26.72 -10.95
N SER A 587 9.30 -27.67 -10.21
CA SER A 587 9.83 -28.19 -8.95
C SER A 587 11.19 -28.91 -9.05
N ARG A 588 11.75 -29.05 -10.26
CA ARG A 588 13.13 -29.50 -10.49
C ARG A 588 14.17 -28.41 -10.29
N GLU A 589 13.81 -27.14 -10.47
CA GLU A 589 14.60 -26.05 -9.92
C GLU A 589 14.31 -25.94 -8.42
N LYS A 590 15.35 -25.75 -7.60
CA LYS A 590 15.18 -25.53 -6.15
C LYS A 590 14.52 -24.16 -5.94
N SER A 591 13.19 -24.11 -5.96
CA SER A 591 12.44 -22.87 -5.75
C SER A 591 12.90 -22.22 -4.44
N ARG A 592 13.45 -21.01 -4.55
CA ARG A 592 14.03 -20.24 -3.42
C ARG A 592 12.98 -19.85 -2.38
N PHE A 593 11.70 -19.98 -2.71
CA PHE A 593 10.57 -19.82 -1.81
C PHE A 593 10.43 -20.98 -0.81
N ARG A 594 10.81 -22.23 -1.16
CA ARG A 594 10.64 -23.42 -0.29
C ARG A 594 11.37 -23.35 1.05
N SER A 595 12.44 -22.54 1.15
CA SER A 595 13.23 -22.36 2.38
C SER A 595 12.94 -21.04 3.10
N LEU A 596 11.94 -20.26 2.65
CA LEU A 596 11.58 -18.98 3.24
C LEU A 596 10.27 -19.12 4.02
N SER A 597 10.32 -18.76 5.29
CA SER A 597 9.12 -18.56 6.12
C SER A 597 8.62 -17.13 5.93
N TRP A 598 7.37 -16.97 5.51
CA TRP A 598 6.68 -15.69 5.49
C TRP A 598 6.22 -15.36 6.91
N GLU A 599 6.97 -14.53 7.61
CA GLU A 599 6.64 -14.16 8.98
C GLU A 599 5.38 -13.27 9.05
N GLN A 600 4.66 -13.35 10.17
CA GLN A 600 3.48 -12.53 10.42
C GLN A 600 3.85 -11.04 10.49
N TYR A 601 2.99 -10.18 9.95
CA TYR A 601 3.09 -8.73 10.07
C TYR A 601 2.80 -8.30 11.52
N ASP A 602 3.54 -7.31 11.98
CA ASP A 602 3.47 -6.71 13.30
C ASP A 602 3.75 -5.20 13.15
N PRO A 603 2.87 -4.30 13.61
CA PRO A 603 3.08 -2.85 13.62
C PRO A 603 4.45 -2.37 14.13
N VAL A 604 5.04 -3.10 15.09
CA VAL A 604 6.34 -2.74 15.70
C VAL A 604 7.52 -3.11 14.80
N HIS A 605 7.41 -4.18 14.02
CA HIS A 605 8.50 -4.71 13.20
C HIS A 605 8.27 -4.55 11.69
N GLN A 606 7.06 -4.19 11.27
CA GLN A 606 6.58 -3.99 9.90
C GLN A 606 7.15 -4.98 8.87
N LYS A 607 7.14 -6.27 9.24
CA LYS A 607 7.74 -7.36 8.47
C LYS A 607 6.94 -7.66 7.21
N TYR A 608 7.62 -7.80 6.08
CA TYR A 608 6.99 -8.06 4.79
C TYR A 608 7.82 -9.01 3.92
N LEU A 609 7.14 -9.73 3.03
CA LEU A 609 7.78 -10.53 2.00
C LEU A 609 7.99 -9.69 0.72
N GLU A 610 9.24 -9.48 0.34
CA GLU A 610 9.62 -9.04 -1.00
C GLU A 610 9.44 -10.21 -1.98
N ILE A 611 8.44 -10.13 -2.85
CA ILE A 611 8.11 -11.14 -3.86
C ILE A 611 8.75 -10.76 -5.19
N GLY A 612 9.67 -11.61 -5.63
CA GLY A 612 10.29 -11.57 -6.96
C GLY A 612 11.19 -12.78 -7.15
N LEU A 613 12.04 -12.81 -8.19
CA LEU A 613 12.86 -13.99 -8.51
C LEU A 613 13.84 -14.42 -7.39
N LYS A 614 14.12 -13.54 -6.43
CA LYS A 614 14.96 -13.79 -5.24
C LYS A 614 14.21 -13.28 -4.00
N PRO A 615 13.22 -14.03 -3.50
CA PRO A 615 12.34 -13.56 -2.43
C PRO A 615 13.10 -13.37 -1.12
N LYS A 616 12.67 -12.40 -0.31
CA LYS A 616 13.29 -12.06 0.98
C LYS A 616 12.26 -11.55 1.98
N MET A 617 12.40 -11.96 3.24
CA MET A 617 11.80 -11.20 4.33
C MET A 617 12.58 -9.90 4.54
N LYS A 618 11.85 -8.79 4.65
CA LYS A 618 12.34 -7.46 4.98
C LYS A 618 11.45 -6.85 6.08
N ASN A 619 11.80 -5.65 6.54
CA ASN A 619 11.02 -4.87 7.50
C ASN A 619 10.92 -3.42 7.04
N HIS A 620 9.98 -2.65 7.62
CA HIS A 620 9.88 -1.20 7.49
C HIS A 620 9.88 -0.71 6.02
N TYR A 621 8.98 -1.26 5.18
CA TYR A 621 8.89 -0.87 3.77
C TYR A 621 8.73 0.64 3.64
N ARG A 622 9.78 1.32 3.19
CA ARG A 622 9.82 2.76 2.91
C ARG A 622 9.36 3.63 4.08
N ALA A 623 9.66 3.19 5.31
CA ALA A 623 9.14 3.79 6.54
C ALA A 623 9.46 5.29 6.73
N HIS A 624 10.52 5.84 6.12
CA HIS A 624 10.77 7.28 6.14
C HIS A 624 9.66 8.04 5.40
N GLN A 625 9.44 7.73 4.11
CA GLN A 625 8.36 8.32 3.32
C GLN A 625 6.97 8.03 3.91
N LEU A 626 6.73 6.79 4.37
CA LEU A 626 5.46 6.46 5.00
C LEU A 626 5.26 7.21 6.33
N SER A 627 6.31 7.57 7.08
CA SER A 627 6.16 8.41 8.28
C SER A 627 5.69 9.83 7.96
N VAL A 628 6.03 10.36 6.77
CA VAL A 628 5.50 11.65 6.30
C VAL A 628 4.00 11.55 6.06
N TRP A 629 3.53 10.54 5.32
CA TRP A 629 2.10 10.36 5.02
C TRP A 629 1.24 9.89 6.20
N LEU A 630 1.80 9.06 7.11
CA LEU A 630 1.06 8.46 8.22
C LEU A 630 1.13 9.25 9.53
N ARG A 631 2.06 10.20 9.65
CA ARG A 631 2.21 11.04 10.85
C ARG A 631 2.18 12.53 10.49
N LEU A 632 3.21 13.03 9.80
CA LEU A 632 3.41 14.47 9.61
C LEU A 632 2.28 15.14 8.83
N VAL A 633 1.84 14.59 7.69
CA VAL A 633 0.76 15.17 6.88
C VAL A 633 -0.58 15.18 7.65
N PRO A 634 -0.99 14.12 8.37
CA PRO A 634 -2.12 14.17 9.30
C PRO A 634 -2.00 15.21 10.43
N GLU A 635 -0.80 15.57 10.88
CA GLU A 635 -0.63 16.66 11.86
C GLU A 635 -0.76 18.05 11.21
N LEU A 636 -0.21 18.23 10.01
CA LEU A 636 -0.35 19.46 9.21
C LEU A 636 -1.80 19.68 8.75
N HIS A 637 -2.55 18.62 8.44
CA HIS A 637 -3.94 18.68 7.96
C HIS A 637 -4.98 18.91 9.07
N ARG A 638 -4.55 19.17 10.31
CA ARG A 638 -5.46 19.62 11.38
C ARG A 638 -6.05 20.99 11.02
N ALA A 639 -7.30 21.23 11.41
CA ALA A 639 -7.85 22.58 11.33
C ALA A 639 -7.09 23.50 12.31
N GLY A 640 -6.70 24.68 11.83
CA GLY A 640 -6.11 25.72 12.68
C GLY A 640 -7.11 26.27 13.71
N MET A 641 -6.65 27.20 14.55
CA MET A 641 -7.53 27.93 15.47
C MET A 641 -8.58 28.74 14.68
N GLU A 642 -9.75 28.97 15.27
CA GLU A 642 -10.89 29.62 14.60
C GLU A 642 -10.58 31.04 14.09
N ASP A 643 -9.58 31.71 14.67
CA ASP A 643 -9.09 33.04 14.29
C ASP A 643 -8.17 33.06 13.04
N VAL A 644 -7.80 31.91 12.48
CA VAL A 644 -6.90 31.84 11.31
C VAL A 644 -7.67 32.14 10.02
N ASP A 645 -7.29 33.22 9.33
CA ASP A 645 -7.85 33.60 8.02
C ASP A 645 -7.84 32.40 7.06
N SER A 646 -9.02 32.05 6.53
CA SER A 646 -9.23 30.86 5.70
C SER A 646 -8.34 30.82 4.45
N ARG A 647 -7.82 31.96 4.00
CA ARG A 647 -6.83 32.06 2.91
C ARG A 647 -5.50 31.36 3.23
N HIS A 648 -5.11 31.23 4.50
CA HIS A 648 -3.91 30.47 4.89
C HIS A 648 -4.01 28.98 4.57
N ASN A 649 -5.22 28.42 4.50
CA ASN A 649 -5.40 27.02 4.11
C ASN A 649 -5.21 26.79 2.60
N LEU A 650 -5.20 27.84 1.79
CA LEU A 650 -5.25 27.75 0.33
C LEU A 650 -3.89 27.99 -0.31
N PHE A 651 -3.72 27.51 -1.54
CA PHE A 651 -2.56 27.86 -2.35
C PHE A 651 -2.58 29.36 -2.72
N ARG A 652 -1.38 29.97 -2.76
CA ARG A 652 -1.19 31.24 -3.47
C ARG A 652 -1.57 31.04 -4.94
N GLY A 653 -2.43 31.90 -5.48
CA GLY A 653 -2.95 31.73 -6.83
C GLY A 653 -3.91 30.55 -7.02
N HIS A 654 -4.56 30.03 -5.96
CA HIS A 654 -5.40 28.81 -6.04
C HIS A 654 -6.48 28.82 -7.14
N SER A 655 -6.87 29.98 -7.65
CA SER A 655 -7.89 30.20 -8.69
C SER A 655 -7.34 30.08 -10.12
N ASP A 656 -6.02 30.03 -10.31
CA ASP A 656 -5.35 29.94 -11.62
C ASP A 656 -5.27 28.48 -12.09
N PRO A 657 -5.94 28.10 -13.21
CA PRO A 657 -5.91 26.73 -13.72
C PRO A 657 -4.52 26.26 -14.18
N SER A 658 -3.63 27.18 -14.58
CA SER A 658 -2.30 26.83 -15.10
C SER A 658 -1.38 26.23 -14.03
N LEU A 659 -1.70 26.42 -12.75
CA LEU A 659 -0.93 25.91 -11.62
C LEU A 659 -1.22 24.44 -11.28
N TYR A 660 -2.10 23.77 -12.02
CA TYR A 660 -2.61 22.42 -11.75
C TYR A 660 -2.56 21.52 -13.01
N ASP A 661 -2.55 20.21 -12.78
CA ASP A 661 -2.69 19.18 -13.80
C ASP A 661 -4.08 18.50 -13.65
N GLY A 662 -5.01 18.78 -14.57
CA GLY A 662 -6.38 18.22 -14.56
C GLY A 662 -7.42 18.97 -13.71
N PHE A 663 -8.55 18.32 -13.42
CA PHE A 663 -9.70 18.92 -12.72
C PHE A 663 -9.47 19.08 -11.20
N VAL A 664 -9.84 20.26 -10.69
CA VAL A 664 -9.60 20.66 -9.30
C VAL A 664 -10.92 20.72 -8.52
N ARG A 665 -10.88 20.30 -7.25
CA ARG A 665 -12.00 20.37 -6.32
C ARG A 665 -12.46 21.82 -6.10
N PRO A 666 -13.77 22.14 -6.20
CA PRO A 666 -14.30 23.43 -5.80
C PRO A 666 -13.96 23.76 -4.35
N ASP A 667 -13.67 25.02 -4.04
CA ASP A 667 -13.09 25.37 -2.75
C ASP A 667 -14.02 25.03 -1.55
N PRO A 668 -13.62 24.13 -0.64
CA PRO A 668 -14.49 23.70 0.46
C PRO A 668 -14.85 24.83 1.44
N LEU A 669 -13.96 25.81 1.63
CA LEU A 669 -14.17 26.91 2.57
C LEU A 669 -15.05 28.04 1.99
N SER A 670 -15.07 28.20 0.66
CA SER A 670 -15.92 29.18 -0.03
C SER A 670 -17.41 29.01 0.28
N ARG A 671 -17.90 27.77 0.41
CA ARG A 671 -19.30 27.48 0.80
C ARG A 671 -19.64 28.03 2.19
N ILE A 672 -18.70 27.97 3.13
CA ILE A 672 -18.86 28.48 4.51
C ILE A 672 -18.93 30.02 4.49
N SER A 673 -18.14 30.66 3.63
CA SER A 673 -18.18 32.12 3.42
C SER A 673 -19.51 32.60 2.84
N GLU A 674 -20.13 31.84 1.92
CA GLU A 674 -21.47 32.11 1.40
C GLU A 674 -22.57 32.00 2.48
N GLU A 675 -22.52 30.98 3.34
CA GLU A 675 -23.47 30.86 4.45
C GLU A 675 -23.34 31.99 5.48
N PHE A 676 -22.11 32.41 5.80
CA PHE A 676 -21.87 33.58 6.66
C PHE A 676 -22.37 34.88 6.02
N LYS A 677 -22.15 35.08 4.71
CA LYS A 677 -22.72 36.23 3.98
C LYS A 677 -24.26 36.22 3.98
N ARG A 678 -24.90 35.06 3.80
CA ARG A 678 -26.37 34.95 3.86
C ARG A 678 -26.93 35.24 5.25
N LYS A 679 -26.26 34.81 6.33
CA LYS A 679 -26.67 35.12 7.71
C LYS A 679 -26.52 36.61 8.06
N ASN A 680 -25.55 37.31 7.47
CA ASN A 680 -25.31 38.72 7.74
C ASN A 680 -26.14 39.70 6.89
N LEU A 681 -27.02 39.23 6.00
CA LEU A 681 -27.88 40.09 5.16
C LEU A 681 -29.28 40.33 5.78
N SER A 682 -29.35 40.45 7.11
CA SER A 682 -30.63 40.54 7.84
C SER A 682 -30.60 41.40 9.13
N THR A 683 -29.75 42.44 9.20
CA THR A 683 -29.84 43.52 10.20
C THR A 683 -29.26 44.82 9.64
N ASP A 684 -30.01 45.92 9.77
CA ASP A 684 -29.49 47.27 9.50
C ASP A 684 -28.37 47.65 10.49
N PRO A 685 -27.36 48.43 10.07
CA PRO A 685 -26.23 48.79 10.93
C PRO A 685 -26.54 49.98 11.86
N PRO A 686 -26.50 49.82 13.19
CA PRO A 686 -26.39 50.96 14.09
C PRO A 686 -24.97 51.57 13.98
N THR A 687 -24.89 52.87 13.76
CA THR A 687 -23.62 53.62 13.72
C THR A 687 -23.04 53.86 15.11
N THR A 688 -21.76 53.50 15.36
CA THR A 688 -20.80 54.32 16.14
C THR A 688 -19.37 53.76 16.14
N THR A 689 -18.44 54.60 15.66
CA THR A 689 -17.05 54.84 16.11
C THR A 689 -16.29 53.83 17.01
N ASP A 690 -15.23 53.27 16.40
CA ASP A 690 -13.82 53.34 16.85
C ASP A 690 -13.24 52.54 18.04
N TYR A 691 -11.90 52.37 17.92
CA TYR A 691 -10.89 51.75 18.80
C TYR A 691 -10.77 50.22 18.81
N SER A 692 -9.57 49.62 18.70
CA SER A 692 -8.30 50.04 18.04
C SER A 692 -7.32 48.86 18.06
N ILE A 693 -6.59 48.61 16.97
CA ILE A 693 -5.52 47.59 16.94
C ILE A 693 -4.32 48.08 17.77
N THR A 694 -3.83 47.25 18.69
CA THR A 694 -2.66 47.57 19.53
C THR A 694 -1.38 47.04 18.89
N THR A 695 -0.67 47.89 18.13
CA THR A 695 0.69 47.62 17.66
C THR A 695 1.65 48.64 18.27
N CYS A 696 2.51 48.20 19.19
CA CYS A 696 3.35 49.10 19.98
C CYS A 696 4.66 49.49 19.27
N VAL A 697 4.64 50.57 18.48
CA VAL A 697 5.84 51.37 18.17
C VAL A 697 5.52 52.86 18.35
N SER A 698 6.23 53.52 19.26
CA SER A 698 6.05 54.95 19.55
C SER A 698 6.86 55.83 18.61
N LEU A 699 6.28 56.91 18.09
CA LEU A 699 7.00 58.11 17.63
C LEU A 699 6.08 59.34 17.62
N ILE A 700 6.68 60.53 17.49
CA ILE A 700 6.10 61.82 17.91
C ILE A 700 5.37 62.52 16.74
N PRO A 701 4.18 63.14 16.95
CA PRO A 701 3.41 63.76 15.88
C PRO A 701 3.97 65.12 15.43
N GLY A 702 3.99 65.37 14.11
CA GLY A 702 4.47 66.63 13.52
C GLY A 702 3.87 66.96 12.14
N THR A 703 2.94 67.92 12.14
CA THR A 703 2.46 68.74 11.00
C THR A 703 1.83 68.10 9.74
N ASN A 704 0.56 68.47 9.55
CA ASN A 704 -0.16 68.76 8.29
C ASN A 704 -0.32 67.69 7.19
N LEU A 705 -1.58 67.28 7.03
CA LEU A 705 -2.13 66.53 5.91
C LEU A 705 -2.55 67.47 4.76
N GLN A 706 -1.96 67.33 3.58
CA GLN A 706 -2.52 67.82 2.30
C GLN A 706 -1.94 67.03 1.11
N ASN A 707 -2.67 66.99 -0.01
CA ASN A 707 -2.35 66.27 -1.25
C ASN A 707 -2.38 64.73 -1.17
N VAL A 708 -3.55 64.16 -0.92
CA VAL A 708 -3.85 62.77 -1.30
C VAL A 708 -4.37 62.73 -2.74
N HIS A 709 -3.48 62.42 -3.69
CA HIS A 709 -3.75 61.62 -4.90
C HIS A 709 -2.39 61.34 -5.61
N ASN A 710 -2.25 60.14 -6.20
CA ASN A 710 -1.04 59.59 -6.83
C ASN A 710 0.06 59.03 -5.90
N ALA A 711 -0.28 58.00 -5.10
CA ALA A 711 0.70 57.06 -4.55
C ALA A 711 0.03 55.70 -4.22
N SER A 712 0.19 54.70 -5.10
CA SER A 712 -0.31 53.32 -4.88
C SER A 712 0.73 52.22 -5.13
N THR A 713 1.97 52.61 -5.46
CA THR A 713 3.13 51.72 -5.66
C THR A 713 4.07 51.69 -4.46
N ASP A 714 4.27 52.83 -3.81
CA ASP A 714 5.42 53.05 -2.93
C ASP A 714 5.21 52.49 -1.50
N THR A 715 3.95 52.31 -1.09
CA THR A 715 3.58 51.66 0.18
C THR A 715 3.91 50.17 0.19
N LEU A 716 3.90 49.51 -0.97
CA LEU A 716 4.23 48.09 -1.10
C LEU A 716 5.75 47.89 -0.98
N ALA A 717 6.54 48.78 -1.60
CA ALA A 717 7.99 48.80 -1.46
C ALA A 717 8.46 49.10 -0.02
N SER A 718 7.75 49.94 0.74
CA SER A 718 8.10 50.22 2.14
C SER A 718 7.81 49.04 3.08
N LEU A 719 6.78 48.24 2.79
CA LEU A 719 6.47 47.00 3.52
C LEU A 719 7.50 45.90 3.24
N ASP A 720 7.92 45.70 1.99
CA ASP A 720 9.02 44.78 1.67
C ASP A 720 10.32 45.23 2.35
N ALA A 721 10.65 46.53 2.31
CA ALA A 721 11.85 47.06 2.98
C ALA A 721 11.84 46.79 4.50
N ALA A 722 10.69 46.91 5.16
CA ALA A 722 10.55 46.55 6.57
C ALA A 722 10.71 45.04 6.81
N GLY A 723 10.17 44.19 5.93
CA GLY A 723 10.35 42.74 5.97
C GLY A 723 11.81 42.32 5.82
N TYR A 724 12.52 42.87 4.83
CA TYR A 724 13.95 42.62 4.61
C TYR A 724 14.82 43.10 5.79
N ALA A 725 14.47 44.23 6.43
CA ALA A 725 15.17 44.70 7.63
C ALA A 725 15.02 43.74 8.84
N ALA A 726 13.81 43.20 9.06
CA ALA A 726 13.56 42.20 10.08
C ALA A 726 14.27 40.86 9.78
N TYR A 727 14.28 40.44 8.51
CA TYR A 727 14.97 39.21 8.10
C TYR A 727 16.49 39.33 8.21
N SER A 728 17.06 40.49 7.85
CA SER A 728 18.49 40.78 7.95
C SER A 728 18.99 40.82 9.40
N THR A 729 18.21 41.39 10.32
CA THR A 729 18.55 41.38 11.76
C THR A 729 18.45 39.97 12.37
N ALA A 730 17.42 39.18 12.03
CA ALA A 730 17.32 37.78 12.44
C ALA A 730 18.48 36.91 11.90
N LEU A 731 18.84 37.09 10.63
CA LEU A 731 19.94 36.35 9.98
C LEU A 731 21.30 36.72 10.59
N SER A 732 21.59 38.00 10.79
CA SER A 732 22.86 38.45 11.37
C SER A 732 23.03 38.03 12.84
N VAL A 733 21.95 38.05 13.64
CA VAL A 733 21.96 37.47 15.01
C VAL A 733 22.22 35.96 14.96
N THR A 734 21.57 35.23 14.05
CA THR A 734 21.77 33.78 13.89
C THR A 734 23.21 33.44 13.50
N ILE A 735 23.80 34.19 12.57
CA ILE A 735 25.21 34.05 12.17
C ILE A 735 26.15 34.38 13.35
N ALA A 736 25.88 35.45 14.10
CA ALA A 736 26.69 35.82 15.26
C ALA A 736 26.67 34.73 16.36
N ILE A 737 25.51 34.13 16.62
CA ILE A 737 25.37 32.99 17.55
C ILE A 737 26.10 31.75 17.01
N GLY A 738 25.94 31.41 15.73
CA GLY A 738 26.63 30.29 15.09
C GLY A 738 28.15 30.41 15.14
N CYS A 739 28.70 31.58 14.79
CA CYS A 739 30.13 31.88 14.91
C CYS A 739 30.62 31.80 16.36
N SER A 740 29.83 32.31 17.32
CA SER A 740 30.18 32.26 18.75
C SER A 740 30.25 30.83 19.28
N LEU A 741 29.29 29.97 18.90
CA LEU A 741 29.30 28.54 19.24
C LEU A 741 30.44 27.78 18.56
N LEU A 742 30.79 28.12 17.32
CA LEU A 742 31.93 27.52 16.62
C LEU A 742 33.26 27.89 17.30
N ILE A 743 33.45 29.16 17.68
CA ILE A 743 34.62 29.62 18.45
C ILE A 743 34.68 28.92 19.82
N LEU A 744 33.55 28.81 20.53
CA LEU A 744 33.47 28.11 21.81
C LEU A 744 33.88 26.64 21.68
N ASN A 745 33.40 25.93 20.66
CA ASN A 745 33.81 24.55 20.37
C ASN A 745 35.31 24.45 20.05
N VAL A 746 35.87 25.36 19.24
CA VAL A 746 37.31 25.39 18.96
C VAL A 746 38.13 25.62 20.22
N LEU A 747 37.70 26.49 21.13
CA LEU A 747 38.36 26.72 22.41
C LEU A 747 38.27 25.51 23.34
N ILE A 748 37.14 24.79 23.38
CA ILE A 748 36.99 23.54 24.12
C ILE A 748 37.94 22.47 23.57
N PHE A 749 37.97 22.27 22.25
CA PHE A 749 38.90 21.30 21.63
C PHE A 749 40.37 21.68 21.84
N ALA A 750 40.72 22.97 21.79
CA ALA A 750 42.06 23.45 22.11
C ALA A 750 42.44 23.18 23.58
N GLY A 751 41.52 23.42 24.52
CA GLY A 751 41.69 23.13 25.95
C GLY A 751 41.90 21.64 26.22
N VAL A 752 41.05 20.78 25.64
CA VAL A 752 41.18 19.31 25.75
C VAL A 752 42.48 18.82 25.10
N TYR A 753 42.88 19.37 23.96
CA TYR A 753 44.15 19.02 23.30
C TYR A 753 45.36 19.41 24.17
N TYR A 754 45.37 20.63 24.71
CA TYR A 754 46.42 21.12 25.61
C TYR A 754 46.52 20.29 26.89
N GLN A 755 45.38 19.96 27.51
CA GLN A 755 45.32 19.10 28.69
C GLN A 755 45.86 17.70 28.38
N ARG A 756 45.47 17.11 27.23
CA ARG A 756 45.96 15.79 26.81
C ARG A 756 47.47 15.79 26.54
N ASP A 757 48.03 16.84 25.95
CA ASP A 757 49.47 16.91 25.70
C ASP A 757 50.27 17.15 26.99
N LYS A 758 49.74 17.95 27.93
CA LYS A 758 50.31 18.07 29.30
C LYS A 758 50.40 16.72 30.00
N THR A 759 49.31 15.94 30.02
CA THR A 759 49.33 14.58 30.59
C THR A 759 50.32 13.67 29.86
N ARG A 760 50.48 13.84 28.53
CA ARG A 760 51.48 13.10 27.74
C ARG A 760 52.93 13.45 28.09
N LEU A 761 53.21 14.70 28.46
CA LEU A 761 54.52 15.14 28.95
C LEU A 761 54.79 14.63 30.36
N GLU A 762 53.78 14.63 31.24
CA GLU A 762 53.85 14.08 32.60
C GLU A 762 54.08 12.55 32.59
N VAL A 763 53.41 11.80 31.69
CA VAL A 763 53.67 10.36 31.51
C VAL A 763 55.08 10.10 30.97
N LYS A 764 55.61 10.96 30.09
CA LYS A 764 56.99 10.84 29.59
C LYS A 764 58.03 11.09 30.67
N SER A 765 57.86 12.08 31.54
CA SER A 765 58.80 12.33 32.64
C SER A 765 58.79 11.20 33.66
N LEU A 766 57.61 10.64 33.98
CA LEU A 766 57.47 9.45 34.83
C LEU A 766 58.16 8.22 34.23
N GLN A 767 58.02 7.96 32.92
CA GLN A 767 58.75 6.87 32.24
C GLN A 767 60.26 7.09 32.26
N GLN A 768 60.74 8.32 32.05
CA GLN A 768 62.16 8.64 32.12
C GLN A 768 62.73 8.47 33.54
N GLN A 769 61.95 8.79 34.58
CA GLN A 769 62.30 8.55 35.97
C GLN A 769 62.31 7.06 36.35
N GLN A 770 61.41 6.25 35.77
CA GLN A 770 61.44 4.79 35.90
C GLN A 770 62.68 4.16 35.24
N MET A 771 63.14 4.67 34.08
CA MET A 771 64.37 4.17 33.46
C MET A 771 65.64 4.48 34.27
N LEU A 772 65.71 5.63 34.96
CA LEU A 772 66.82 5.91 35.89
C LEU A 772 66.88 4.87 37.03
N ASN A 773 65.73 4.50 37.60
CA ASN A 773 65.67 3.51 38.68
C ASN A 773 66.00 2.06 38.22
N GLN A 774 66.10 1.78 36.92
CA GLN A 774 66.51 0.48 36.40
C GLN A 774 68.04 0.34 36.19
N GLN A 775 68.83 1.40 36.38
CA GLN A 775 70.29 1.37 36.15
C GLN A 775 71.13 1.01 37.39
N CYS A 776 70.53 0.78 38.56
CA CYS A 776 71.21 0.17 39.71
C CYS A 776 70.97 -1.35 39.74
N GLY A 777 71.86 -2.11 39.08
CA GLY A 777 71.76 -3.56 38.91
C GLY A 777 72.05 -4.39 40.18
N PRO A 778 71.59 -5.66 40.24
CA PRO A 778 71.61 -6.47 41.45
C PRO A 778 72.93 -7.24 41.68
N ARG A 779 73.22 -7.52 42.95
CA ARG A 779 74.05 -8.66 43.40
C ARG A 779 73.32 -9.35 44.55
N GLY A 780 72.99 -10.63 44.38
CA GLY A 780 72.25 -11.41 45.38
C GLY A 780 73.16 -12.33 46.21
N PHE A 781 72.59 -12.89 47.28
CA PHE A 781 73.03 -14.13 47.92
C PHE A 781 71.81 -14.86 48.54
N THR A 782 72.03 -15.98 49.23
CA THR A 782 71.06 -17.08 49.36
C THR A 782 70.34 -17.22 50.71
N GLU A 783 69.21 -17.94 50.66
CA GLU A 783 68.60 -18.81 51.70
C GLU A 783 67.70 -18.28 52.85
N LEU A 784 66.62 -19.07 53.06
CA LEU A 784 65.95 -19.47 54.32
C LEU A 784 65.28 -18.44 55.28
N LYS A 785 64.01 -18.15 54.98
CA LYS A 785 62.81 -18.57 55.78
C LYS A 785 62.75 -18.24 57.29
N GLN A 786 61.95 -17.23 57.70
CA GLN A 786 60.91 -17.26 58.76
C GLN A 786 60.05 -15.93 58.84
N PRO A 787 58.95 -15.82 59.64
CA PRO A 787 57.85 -14.84 59.45
C PRO A 787 57.81 -13.58 60.41
N PRO A 788 56.66 -12.97 60.84
CA PRO A 788 56.20 -11.62 60.40
C PRO A 788 55.90 -10.63 61.59
N PRO A 789 54.99 -9.60 61.55
CA PRO A 789 54.48 -8.79 60.41
C PRO A 789 54.58 -7.22 60.30
N PRO A 790 54.47 -6.32 61.31
CA PRO A 790 53.33 -5.36 61.27
C PRO A 790 53.54 -3.83 61.56
N HIS A 791 52.50 -3.04 61.23
CA HIS A 791 52.06 -1.71 61.79
C HIS A 791 52.85 -0.40 61.51
N SER A 792 52.27 0.82 61.49
CA SER A 792 50.88 1.30 61.23
C SER A 792 50.78 2.86 61.11
N HIS A 793 49.59 3.38 60.73
CA HIS A 793 49.12 4.80 60.68
C HIS A 793 49.54 5.65 59.44
N TYR A 794 48.65 6.32 58.68
CA TYR A 794 47.56 7.31 58.97
C TYR A 794 48.11 8.69 59.41
N ALA A 795 47.69 9.86 58.88
CA ALA A 795 46.73 10.26 57.82
C ALA A 795 47.19 11.61 57.21
N GLY A 796 46.58 12.28 56.22
CA GLY A 796 45.37 12.08 55.39
C GLY A 796 44.99 13.39 54.64
N GLY A 797 43.92 13.38 53.85
CA GLY A 797 43.34 14.58 53.19
C GLY A 797 43.53 14.67 51.67
N GLY A 798 42.55 15.25 50.95
CA GLY A 798 42.61 15.49 49.50
C GLY A 798 41.29 15.93 48.86
N GLN A 799 41.37 16.43 47.62
CA GLN A 799 40.29 16.64 46.63
C GLN A 799 40.96 16.40 45.25
N VAL A 800 40.54 15.48 44.36
CA VAL A 800 39.23 15.21 43.72
C VAL A 800 38.96 16.15 42.53
N ILE A 801 39.11 15.58 41.33
CA ILE A 801 38.39 15.92 40.09
C ILE A 801 37.60 14.65 39.72
N VAL A 802 36.46 14.80 39.03
CA VAL A 802 35.45 13.76 38.88
C VAL A 802 35.34 13.27 37.44
N ASP A 803 35.52 11.96 37.24
CA ASP A 803 34.89 11.19 36.16
C ASP A 803 33.63 10.50 36.72
N VAL A 804 32.50 10.57 36.01
CA VAL A 804 31.37 9.64 36.16
C VAL A 804 30.74 9.38 34.79
N GLU A 805 31.04 8.20 34.22
CA GLU A 805 30.14 7.55 33.28
C GLU A 805 29.14 6.68 34.07
N ASN A 806 27.98 6.37 33.47
CA ASN A 806 26.77 6.05 34.24
C ASN A 806 26.52 4.54 34.38
N GLU A 807 26.75 3.97 35.56
CA GLU A 807 26.25 2.63 35.93
C GLU A 807 25.68 2.62 37.36
N MET A 808 24.39 2.27 37.50
CA MET A 808 23.76 1.98 38.80
C MET A 808 22.90 0.73 38.75
N LEU A 809 23.44 -0.37 39.26
CA LEU A 809 22.70 -1.59 39.55
C LEU A 809 22.54 -1.80 41.07
N ARG A 810 21.29 -1.98 41.48
CA ARG A 810 20.77 -2.48 42.79
C ARG A 810 21.79 -2.89 43.88
N ARG A 811 21.68 -2.25 45.05
CA ARG A 811 21.97 -2.74 46.42
C ARG A 811 21.14 -1.87 47.40
N ASN A 812 20.63 -2.27 48.57
CA ASN A 812 20.73 -3.46 49.45
C ASN A 812 19.28 -3.79 49.99
N VAL A 813 18.94 -4.63 50.99
CA VAL A 813 19.61 -5.31 52.13
C VAL A 813 19.01 -6.72 52.36
N MET A 814 19.79 -7.64 52.92
CA MET A 814 19.39 -9.02 53.29
C MET A 814 18.75 -9.11 54.69
N LYS A 815 17.91 -10.13 54.94
CA LYS A 815 17.83 -10.86 56.22
C LYS A 815 17.26 -12.26 55.98
N GLY A 816 17.73 -13.27 56.71
CA GLY A 816 17.43 -14.70 56.49
C GLY A 816 16.67 -15.39 57.62
N PRO A 817 16.29 -16.67 57.46
CA PRO A 817 15.47 -17.43 58.42
C PRO A 817 16.29 -18.38 59.33
N PRO A 818 15.76 -18.75 60.52
CA PRO A 818 16.24 -19.86 61.33
C PRO A 818 15.33 -21.11 61.22
N ASN A 819 15.73 -22.21 61.87
CA ASN A 819 15.09 -23.52 61.81
C ASN A 819 14.40 -23.91 63.15
N ASP A 820 13.39 -24.79 63.03
CA ASP A 820 13.25 -26.08 63.75
C ASP A 820 12.08 -26.41 64.73
N SER A 821 11.72 -27.71 64.67
CA SER A 821 11.06 -28.59 65.66
C SER A 821 9.52 -28.63 65.91
N SER A 822 8.96 -29.83 65.66
CA SER A 822 7.96 -30.61 66.46
C SER A 822 6.42 -30.62 66.20
N VAL A 823 5.97 -31.58 65.34
CA VAL A 823 4.93 -32.69 65.47
C VAL A 823 3.69 -32.60 66.43
N PRO A 824 2.64 -33.51 66.36
CA PRO A 824 2.38 -34.70 65.49
C PRO A 824 0.91 -34.95 64.94
N PHE A 825 0.73 -36.07 64.21
CA PHE A 825 -0.52 -36.81 63.83
C PHE A 825 -1.50 -36.17 62.81
N GLN A 826 -2.21 -36.87 61.87
CA GLN A 826 -2.24 -38.25 61.28
C GLN A 826 -3.21 -38.22 60.04
N GLY A 827 -3.24 -39.10 59.01
CA GLY A 827 -2.42 -40.23 58.55
C GLY A 827 -3.25 -41.40 57.93
N GLN A 828 -2.66 -42.19 56.99
CA GLN A 828 -3.23 -43.35 56.21
C GLN A 828 -4.20 -42.99 55.05
N GLY A 829 -4.27 -43.71 53.91
CA GLY A 829 -3.47 -44.82 53.32
C GLY A 829 -3.92 -45.07 51.84
N THR A 830 -3.09 -45.46 50.85
CA THR A 830 -2.39 -46.74 50.52
C THR A 830 -2.98 -47.47 49.29
N HIS A 831 -2.14 -48.20 48.51
CA HIS A 831 -2.41 -49.07 47.33
C HIS A 831 -2.34 -48.48 45.90
N THR A 832 -1.90 -49.20 44.85
CA THR A 832 -0.69 -50.05 44.64
C THR A 832 -0.44 -50.27 43.12
N LEU A 833 0.84 -50.41 42.75
CA LEU A 833 1.45 -50.87 41.48
C LEU A 833 0.81 -52.11 40.80
N PRO A 834 1.26 -52.52 39.57
CA PRO A 834 2.30 -51.98 38.68
C PRO A 834 1.70 -51.50 37.33
N HIS A 835 2.35 -51.28 36.17
CA HIS A 835 3.73 -51.32 35.60
C HIS A 835 3.71 -50.39 34.32
N GLN A 836 4.69 -50.13 33.44
CA GLN A 836 6.11 -50.45 33.14
C GLN A 836 6.63 -49.31 32.17
N HIS A 837 7.86 -49.17 31.64
CA HIS A 837 9.11 -49.93 31.77
C HIS A 837 10.40 -49.04 31.76
N HIS A 838 10.93 -48.67 30.59
CA HIS A 838 12.32 -48.19 30.37
C HIS A 838 12.49 -47.38 29.07
N TYR A 839 13.52 -46.53 28.87
CA TYR A 839 14.32 -45.71 29.81
C TYR A 839 15.14 -44.65 29.03
N GLN A 840 15.05 -43.39 29.48
CA GLN A 840 16.13 -42.43 29.75
C GLN A 840 17.55 -42.65 29.17
N LYS A 841 18.15 -41.56 28.63
CA LYS A 841 19.63 -41.35 28.67
C LYS A 841 20.00 -39.85 28.64
N GLN A 842 21.13 -39.50 29.26
CA GLN A 842 21.67 -38.14 29.34
C GLN A 842 23.19 -38.11 29.01
N HIS A 843 23.74 -36.91 28.89
CA HIS A 843 25.10 -36.52 28.44
C HIS A 843 26.33 -37.37 28.85
N GLN A 844 27.30 -37.48 27.92
CA GLN A 844 28.67 -36.91 27.98
C GLN A 844 29.30 -37.04 26.57
N GLN A 845 29.82 -36.00 25.91
CA GLN A 845 31.06 -35.21 26.08
C GLN A 845 32.37 -35.83 25.51
N GLN A 846 32.88 -35.14 24.48
CA GLN A 846 34.31 -34.86 24.15
C GLN A 846 35.21 -35.85 23.37
N HIS A 847 36.17 -35.22 22.67
CA HIS A 847 37.45 -35.67 22.07
C HIS A 847 37.51 -36.60 20.83
N ALA A 848 37.50 -35.93 19.66
CA ALA A 848 38.51 -35.97 18.57
C ALA A 848 39.36 -37.24 18.30
N THR A 849 39.39 -37.69 17.03
CA THR A 849 40.63 -37.82 16.20
C THR A 849 40.32 -38.10 14.72
N LEU A 850 41.28 -37.82 13.82
CA LEU A 850 41.34 -38.30 12.42
C LEU A 850 42.18 -39.59 12.33
N PRO A 851 41.96 -40.44 11.32
CA PRO A 851 43.07 -40.69 10.38
C PRO A 851 42.67 -40.91 8.89
N ARG A 852 43.69 -41.17 8.06
CA ARG A 852 43.71 -41.20 6.57
C ARG A 852 43.23 -42.51 5.90
N ALA A 853 42.53 -42.33 4.78
CA ALA A 853 42.66 -42.94 3.43
C ALA A 853 43.36 -44.31 3.15
N SER A 854 42.70 -45.16 2.33
CA SER A 854 43.26 -46.21 1.42
C SER A 854 42.14 -46.95 0.63
N VAL A 855 42.26 -47.51 -0.59
CA VAL A 855 43.03 -47.16 -1.83
C VAL A 855 42.54 -48.03 -3.04
N ILE A 856 42.39 -47.43 -4.24
CA ILE A 856 42.46 -47.96 -5.66
C ILE A 856 41.80 -49.30 -6.09
N GLN A 857 41.03 -49.27 -7.20
CA GLN A 857 41.28 -50.13 -8.40
C GLN A 857 40.70 -49.54 -9.70
N ASP A 858 41.41 -49.72 -10.82
CA ASP A 858 41.21 -49.08 -12.13
C ASP A 858 40.67 -50.04 -13.22
N ILE A 859 40.29 -49.49 -14.39
CA ILE A 859 40.64 -50.04 -15.72
C ILE A 859 40.56 -48.96 -16.83
N ASN A 860 41.38 -49.12 -17.88
CA ASN A 860 41.63 -48.17 -18.99
C ASN A 860 40.56 -48.24 -20.13
N THR A 861 40.48 -47.40 -21.17
CA THR A 861 41.50 -46.79 -22.09
C THR A 861 41.09 -45.39 -22.63
N GLN A 862 41.94 -44.34 -22.65
CA GLN A 862 42.89 -43.89 -23.71
C GLN A 862 42.26 -43.48 -25.08
N THR A 863 42.73 -42.47 -25.86
CA THR A 863 44.11 -41.96 -26.11
C THR A 863 44.24 -40.44 -26.45
N GLN A 864 45.36 -39.80 -26.01
CA GLN A 864 46.10 -38.63 -26.60
C GLN A 864 45.39 -37.25 -26.69
N GLY A 865 46.05 -36.07 -26.65
CA GLY A 865 47.48 -35.70 -26.47
C GLY A 865 47.70 -34.16 -26.24
N PRO A 866 48.89 -33.67 -25.80
CA PRO A 866 49.11 -32.36 -25.12
C PRO A 866 50.08 -31.39 -25.91
N PRO A 867 50.75 -30.30 -25.38
CA PRO A 867 50.95 -29.87 -23.98
C PRO A 867 51.13 -28.34 -23.62
N ASN A 868 51.38 -28.08 -22.32
CA ASN A 868 52.16 -26.98 -21.67
C ASN A 868 51.60 -25.54 -21.52
N GLY A 869 51.85 -24.92 -20.34
CA GLY A 869 51.76 -23.47 -20.11
C GLY A 869 51.43 -23.04 -18.66
N SER A 870 52.42 -22.56 -17.89
CA SER A 870 52.31 -22.28 -16.44
C SER A 870 51.95 -20.83 -16.04
N ILE A 871 51.12 -20.70 -14.99
CA ILE A 871 51.18 -19.69 -13.90
C ILE A 871 51.37 -18.20 -14.27
N HIS A 872 50.36 -17.35 -14.05
CA HIS A 872 50.46 -16.21 -13.09
C HIS A 872 49.11 -15.55 -12.79
N LEU A 873 48.97 -15.01 -11.57
CA LEU A 873 47.88 -14.11 -11.17
C LEU A 873 48.36 -12.65 -11.26
N THR A 874 47.63 -11.81 -12.00
CA THR A 874 47.82 -10.34 -12.04
C THR A 874 46.50 -9.64 -12.36
N VAL A 875 46.17 -8.58 -11.63
CA VAL A 875 44.91 -7.83 -11.76
C VAL A 875 45.04 -6.75 -12.85
N PRO A 876 44.17 -6.72 -13.88
CA PRO A 876 44.16 -5.63 -14.86
C PRO A 876 43.67 -4.31 -14.26
N ARG A 877 44.39 -3.22 -14.55
CA ARG A 877 44.02 -1.84 -14.17
C ARG A 877 43.19 -1.20 -15.30
N ALA A 878 42.12 -0.49 -14.95
CA ALA A 878 41.24 0.14 -15.95
C ALA A 878 41.94 1.28 -16.73
N PRO A 879 41.63 1.46 -18.03
CA PRO A 879 42.19 2.55 -18.85
C PRO A 879 41.52 3.91 -18.59
N PRO A 880 42.22 5.04 -18.83
CA PRO A 880 41.68 6.38 -18.68
C PRO A 880 40.76 6.82 -19.85
N PRO A 881 39.86 7.80 -19.65
CA PRO A 881 38.92 8.26 -20.67
C PRO A 881 39.59 9.10 -21.78
N PRO A 882 39.00 9.16 -23.00
CA PRO A 882 39.56 9.87 -24.14
C PRO A 882 39.44 11.41 -24.02
N ARG A 883 40.43 12.13 -24.57
CA ARG A 883 40.44 13.60 -24.68
C ARG A 883 39.49 14.08 -25.80
N ALA A 884 38.75 15.14 -25.52
CA ALA A 884 37.99 15.87 -26.54
C ALA A 884 38.90 16.53 -27.59
N LYS A 885 38.39 16.70 -28.82
CA LYS A 885 39.00 17.51 -29.89
C LYS A 885 38.04 18.65 -30.28
N SER A 886 38.59 19.81 -30.59
CA SER A 886 37.88 20.97 -31.12
C SER A 886 37.55 20.81 -32.62
N PRO A 887 36.45 21.40 -33.11
CA PRO A 887 36.15 21.48 -34.55
C PRO A 887 36.94 22.61 -35.24
N PRO A 888 37.22 22.50 -36.57
CA PRO A 888 37.78 23.57 -37.40
C PRO A 888 36.71 24.41 -38.14
N GLU A 889 37.13 25.53 -38.72
CA GLU A 889 36.28 26.49 -39.44
C GLU A 889 36.26 26.31 -40.99
N ASN A 890 35.35 27.07 -41.63
CA ASN A 890 35.33 27.53 -43.04
C ASN A 890 34.56 26.75 -44.14
N GLN A 891 33.28 27.15 -44.33
CA GLN A 891 32.69 27.74 -45.57
C GLN A 891 32.58 26.90 -46.88
N PRO A 892 31.78 27.32 -47.92
CA PRO A 892 30.88 28.49 -48.03
C PRO A 892 29.41 28.23 -48.52
N LEU A 893 28.55 29.23 -48.25
CA LEU A 893 27.41 29.78 -49.04
C LEU A 893 26.53 28.92 -49.99
N LEU A 894 25.20 29.03 -49.80
CA LEU A 894 24.25 29.45 -50.86
C LEU A 894 22.93 30.03 -50.26
N GLN A 895 22.13 30.73 -51.07
CA GLN A 895 20.92 31.49 -50.66
C GLN A 895 19.64 30.60 -50.73
N SER A 896 18.42 30.94 -50.28
CA SER A 896 17.72 32.19 -49.89
C SER A 896 16.58 31.85 -48.87
N ALA A 897 15.70 32.70 -48.33
CA ALA A 897 15.26 34.08 -48.65
C ALA A 897 14.77 34.85 -47.39
N THR A 898 14.33 36.11 -47.56
CA THR A 898 14.09 37.11 -46.49
C THR A 898 12.63 37.56 -46.33
N VAL A 899 12.21 37.85 -45.09
CA VAL A 899 11.28 38.95 -44.70
C VAL A 899 11.74 39.50 -43.32
N SER A 900 11.47 40.77 -42.97
CA SER A 900 11.97 41.41 -41.74
C SER A 900 10.97 42.36 -41.05
N SER A 901 11.06 42.51 -39.73
CA SER A 901 10.59 43.73 -39.02
C SER A 901 11.22 43.95 -37.62
N ARG A 902 12.34 44.71 -37.61
CA ARG A 902 12.84 45.65 -36.58
C ARG A 902 12.35 45.56 -35.11
N VAL A 903 13.25 45.06 -34.25
CA VAL A 903 13.95 45.82 -33.17
C VAL A 903 13.18 46.88 -32.36
N SER A 904 13.19 46.71 -31.03
CA SER A 904 13.67 47.73 -30.09
C SER A 904 14.68 47.10 -29.12
N GLN A 905 15.68 47.86 -28.67
CA GLN A 905 16.67 47.43 -27.66
C GLN A 905 16.54 48.33 -26.43
N ALA A 906 16.56 47.72 -25.24
CA ALA A 906 16.76 48.42 -23.98
C ALA A 906 17.77 47.62 -23.14
N THR A 907 18.80 48.31 -22.68
CA THR A 907 19.98 47.78 -21.96
C THR A 907 19.61 47.04 -20.67
N MET A 908 20.14 45.83 -20.49
CA MET A 908 20.46 45.30 -19.15
C MET A 908 21.97 45.38 -18.93
N SER A 909 22.37 45.79 -17.73
CA SER A 909 23.78 45.78 -17.28
C SER A 909 24.06 44.53 -16.47
N GLU A 910 25.27 44.00 -16.58
CA GLU A 910 25.73 42.91 -15.70
C GLU A 910 25.83 43.37 -14.24
N MET A 911 25.43 42.51 -13.30
CA MET A 911 26.03 42.47 -11.97
C MET A 911 26.04 41.04 -11.45
N ARG A 912 27.20 40.60 -10.94
CA ARG A 912 27.38 39.28 -10.32
C ARG A 912 27.08 39.36 -8.83
N VAL A 913 26.38 38.36 -8.31
CA VAL A 913 26.63 37.75 -6.99
C VAL A 913 26.61 36.24 -7.20
#